data_AF-A0A355XUT0-F1
#
_entry.id   AF-A0A355XUT0-F1
#
_cell.length_a   1.000
_cell.length_b   1.000
_cell.length_c   1.000
_cell.angle_alpha   90.00
_cell.angle_beta   90.00
_cell.angle_gamma   90.00
#
_symmetry.space_group_name_H-M   'P 1'
#
loop_
_entity.id
_entity.type
_entity.pdbx_description
1 polymer ?
#
loop_
_entity_poly.entity_id
_entity_poly.type
_entity_poly.pdbx_seq_one_letter_code
_entity_poly.pdbx_strand_id
1 'polypeptide(L)'
;MRKLSTALLLSTLALAASAQHKLTRTEAYSLYTTQAPTRTSVHDPSVVWDPQSHQYYIFGSHRAQARTTDFYHWTSISPAIPWGTVGEGGVTSGASNQEAFAHPQVTRLTTAAGKQVSLPDFDAAAWAALASTDYNVDGNMWAPDIIYNPVMRKWCQYLSINGDHWASSVILLTADDINGPFVYQAPVVIGGFNGLNANSYKNTDLEQVIGTQATLPARYNKQGGWGNAWPNCIDPCVFYDETGQLWMSYGSWSGGIFMLKLDPRTGLRDYDATYPLTGSGDDYTSDPYFGKKIAGGHYVSGEGSYIQHIGDYYYLFMSYGGLTADGGYEMEVFRSKNPDGPYVDPKGISAIYDRYLMDYGTAGSFRGEKILGNYEDWGFMTTGKKTSYSMAGELSQGHNSAITDSLGRSFLIYHTRFNNGTEWHAVRTHQLFTTKDGWLAAAPFEFTGETVNDDSIASRQRFGAREVAGTYQVLIHKQGVDYANKETVKPVSLTLTEDGKVTGALTGTWSLTDGTAYMTLKVGGNTYQAVVVEQQMEPYTIKAIAFTGVGPANTIWGYKMEDPYQLAYLLRTATMPVTKGARITSNVNLYGVVDGYDNVSVEWKSSNPDILSDNGRYNPDAMTDDATPVDLVMTLTAGDWQLVDTIPVSV
;
A
#
# COMPACT_ATOMS: atom_id res chain seq x y z
N MET A 1 42.01 54.72 10.80
CA MET A 1 40.76 54.00 11.12
C MET A 1 40.87 52.60 10.52
N ARG A 2 41.03 51.59 11.39
CA ARG A 2 41.32 50.20 11.02
C ARG A 2 40.02 49.45 10.71
N LYS A 3 40.02 48.69 9.61
CA LYS A 3 39.01 47.70 9.25
C LYS A 3 39.04 46.56 10.27
N LEU A 4 37.92 46.24 10.91
CA LEU A 4 37.73 44.99 11.65
C LEU A 4 37.00 44.01 10.73
N SER A 5 37.71 42.96 10.34
CA SER A 5 37.20 41.74 9.74
C SER A 5 36.61 40.86 10.86
N THR A 6 35.32 40.57 10.77
CA THR A 6 34.63 39.63 11.65
C THR A 6 34.98 38.21 11.21
N ALA A 7 35.81 37.52 11.98
CA ALA A 7 36.10 36.10 11.78
C ALA A 7 34.92 35.27 12.30
N LEU A 8 34.33 34.47 11.41
CA LEU A 8 33.33 33.45 11.70
C LEU A 8 34.06 32.28 12.38
N LEU A 9 33.90 32.12 13.71
CA LEU A 9 34.36 30.91 14.39
C LEU A 9 33.41 29.76 14.03
N LEU A 10 33.82 28.88 13.12
CA LEU A 10 33.34 27.50 13.10
C LEU A 10 33.91 26.81 14.36
N SER A 11 33.04 26.49 15.31
CA SER A 11 33.38 25.63 16.43
C SER A 11 33.38 24.17 15.97
N THR A 12 34.50 23.68 15.47
CA THR A 12 34.79 22.25 15.34
C THR A 12 35.25 21.71 16.69
N LEU A 13 34.31 21.37 17.57
CA LEU A 13 34.61 20.43 18.66
C LEU A 13 34.61 19.02 18.06
N ALA A 14 35.75 18.63 17.49
CA ALA A 14 36.03 17.23 17.19
C ALA A 14 36.33 16.50 18.50
N LEU A 15 35.28 16.00 19.16
CA LEU A 15 35.43 14.80 19.98
C LEU A 15 35.74 13.67 19.01
N ALA A 16 37.03 13.30 18.90
CA ALA A 16 37.42 12.05 18.27
C ALA A 16 36.88 10.90 19.14
N ALA A 17 35.60 10.59 19.00
CA ALA A 17 35.05 9.33 19.47
C ALA A 17 35.76 8.24 18.66
N SER A 18 36.56 7.40 19.33
CA SER A 18 37.08 6.19 18.71
C SER A 18 35.89 5.34 18.29
N ALA A 19 35.77 5.04 16.98
CA ALA A 19 34.74 4.13 16.47
C ALA A 19 34.73 2.83 17.30
N GLN A 20 33.55 2.42 17.75
CA GLN A 20 33.40 1.25 18.63
C GLN A 20 33.35 -0.06 17.85
N HIS A 21 33.03 0.01 16.55
CA HIS A 21 32.85 -1.17 15.70
C HIS A 21 33.76 -1.12 14.47
N LYS A 22 34.45 -2.23 14.18
CA LYS A 22 35.30 -2.37 13.00
C LYS A 22 34.70 -3.38 12.04
N LEU A 23 34.70 -3.04 10.77
CA LEU A 23 34.23 -3.87 9.67
C LEU A 23 35.40 -4.21 8.75
N THR A 24 35.63 -5.48 8.47
CA THR A 24 36.56 -5.90 7.42
C THR A 24 35.92 -5.71 6.05
N ARG A 25 36.76 -5.60 5.01
CA ARG A 25 36.27 -5.57 3.61
C ARG A 25 35.40 -6.77 3.25
N THR A 26 35.74 -7.97 3.75
CA THR A 26 34.97 -9.19 3.50
C THR A 26 33.58 -9.13 4.14
N GLU A 27 33.49 -8.67 5.40
CA GLU A 27 32.21 -8.50 6.09
C GLU A 27 31.35 -7.42 5.43
N ALA A 28 31.94 -6.27 5.07
CA ALA A 28 31.22 -5.23 4.33
C ALA A 28 30.62 -5.77 3.03
N TYR A 29 31.37 -6.60 2.32
CA TYR A 29 30.92 -7.21 1.08
C TYR A 29 29.81 -8.25 1.25
N SER A 30 29.67 -8.89 2.42
CA SER A 30 28.57 -9.80 2.71
C SER A 30 27.29 -9.10 3.15
N LEU A 31 27.36 -7.84 3.59
CA LEU A 31 26.18 -7.04 3.94
C LEU A 31 25.39 -6.57 2.71
N TYR A 32 26.05 -6.49 1.55
CA TYR A 32 25.45 -6.12 0.27
C TYR A 32 25.22 -7.36 -0.60
N THR A 33 24.04 -7.96 -0.48
CA THR A 33 23.58 -9.05 -1.35
C THR A 33 22.22 -8.71 -1.95
N THR A 34 21.82 -9.44 -2.99
CA THR A 34 20.55 -9.21 -3.69
C THR A 34 19.52 -10.27 -3.33
N GLN A 35 18.30 -9.84 -3.03
CA GLN A 35 17.09 -10.61 -2.84
C GLN A 35 15.99 -9.96 -3.67
N ALA A 36 15.90 -10.36 -4.94
CA ALA A 36 14.96 -9.76 -5.89
C ALA A 36 13.55 -10.34 -5.71
N PRO A 37 12.49 -9.50 -5.84
CA PRO A 37 11.12 -9.95 -5.71
C PRO A 37 10.65 -10.72 -6.95
N THR A 38 9.66 -11.62 -6.76
CA THR A 38 8.92 -12.23 -7.88
C THR A 38 7.59 -11.52 -8.02
N ARG A 39 7.40 -10.82 -9.15
CA ARG A 39 6.22 -9.99 -9.40
C ARG A 39 5.09 -10.79 -10.03
N THR A 40 3.86 -10.38 -9.72
CA THR A 40 2.63 -10.83 -10.39
C THR A 40 1.76 -9.63 -10.76
N SER A 41 0.87 -9.82 -11.72
CA SER A 41 -0.08 -8.83 -12.21
C SER A 41 -1.49 -9.31 -11.88
N VAL A 42 -1.99 -8.89 -10.72
CA VAL A 42 -3.36 -9.13 -10.25
C VAL A 42 -3.96 -7.74 -10.00
N HIS A 43 -4.98 -7.37 -10.78
CA HIS A 43 -5.71 -6.11 -10.60
C HIS A 43 -6.74 -6.31 -9.49
N ASP A 44 -6.94 -5.31 -8.64
CA ASP A 44 -7.88 -5.38 -7.50
C ASP A 44 -7.64 -6.58 -6.56
N PRO A 45 -6.41 -6.75 -6.02
CA PRO A 45 -6.07 -7.95 -5.26
C PRO A 45 -6.75 -7.97 -3.88
N SER A 46 -7.67 -8.91 -3.66
CA SER A 46 -8.16 -9.25 -2.32
C SER A 46 -7.38 -10.41 -1.69
N VAL A 47 -6.74 -10.14 -0.56
CA VAL A 47 -5.90 -11.09 0.19
C VAL A 47 -6.71 -11.98 1.11
N VAL A 48 -6.32 -13.25 1.21
CA VAL A 48 -6.85 -14.19 2.21
C VAL A 48 -5.79 -15.19 2.65
N TRP A 49 -5.87 -15.64 3.90
CA TRP A 49 -5.02 -16.69 4.46
C TRP A 49 -5.72 -18.05 4.42
N ASP A 50 -5.09 -19.05 3.80
CA ASP A 50 -5.54 -20.44 3.89
C ASP A 50 -4.73 -21.20 4.97
N PRO A 51 -5.36 -21.57 6.10
CA PRO A 51 -4.68 -22.30 7.16
C PRO A 51 -4.31 -23.75 6.78
N GLN A 52 -4.90 -24.33 5.73
CA GLN A 52 -4.58 -25.70 5.32
C GLN A 52 -3.28 -25.78 4.54
N SER A 53 -3.09 -24.87 3.58
CA SER A 53 -1.88 -24.81 2.76
C SER A 53 -0.78 -23.92 3.32
N HIS A 54 -1.04 -23.19 4.42
CA HIS A 54 -0.16 -22.20 5.02
C HIS A 54 0.32 -21.14 4.01
N GLN A 55 -0.59 -20.69 3.14
CA GLN A 55 -0.32 -19.71 2.10
C GLN A 55 -1.33 -18.56 2.14
N TYR A 56 -0.82 -17.39 1.78
CA TYR A 56 -1.65 -16.25 1.41
C TYR A 56 -2.01 -16.35 -0.06
N TYR A 57 -3.27 -16.10 -0.38
CA TYR A 57 -3.78 -15.99 -1.73
C TYR A 57 -4.22 -14.56 -1.98
N ILE A 58 -4.12 -14.14 -3.24
CA ILE A 58 -4.82 -12.95 -3.74
C ILE A 58 -5.68 -13.35 -4.92
N PHE A 59 -6.90 -12.84 -4.94
CA PHE A 59 -7.84 -12.96 -6.04
C PHE A 59 -8.17 -11.56 -6.53
N GLY A 60 -8.18 -11.37 -7.83
CA GLY A 60 -8.46 -10.07 -8.43
C GLY A 60 -9.39 -10.16 -9.63
N SER A 61 -9.60 -9.01 -10.25
CA SER A 61 -10.38 -8.85 -11.48
C SER A 61 -9.90 -9.78 -12.59
N HIS A 62 -10.80 -10.12 -13.51
CA HIS A 62 -10.54 -10.96 -14.68
C HIS A 62 -10.01 -12.37 -14.34
N ARG A 63 -10.35 -12.87 -13.14
CA ARG A 63 -9.91 -14.18 -12.62
C ARG A 63 -8.39 -14.28 -12.42
N ALA A 64 -7.69 -13.15 -12.31
CA ALA A 64 -6.27 -13.16 -11.98
C ALA A 64 -6.09 -13.57 -10.52
N GLN A 65 -5.22 -14.56 -10.27
CA GLN A 65 -4.94 -15.06 -8.93
C GLN A 65 -3.44 -15.31 -8.74
N ALA A 66 -2.96 -15.15 -7.51
CA ALA A 66 -1.61 -15.53 -7.12
C ALA A 66 -1.57 -15.98 -5.66
N ARG A 67 -0.46 -16.58 -5.26
CA ARG A 67 -0.20 -17.00 -3.88
C ARG A 67 1.23 -16.77 -3.44
N THR A 68 1.44 -16.70 -2.13
CA THR A 68 2.75 -16.48 -1.50
C THR A 68 2.77 -17.01 -0.07
N THR A 69 3.96 -17.17 0.50
CA THR A 69 4.18 -17.43 1.92
C THR A 69 4.84 -16.26 2.66
N ASP A 70 5.36 -15.27 1.92
CA ASP A 70 6.22 -14.22 2.46
C ASP A 70 5.88 -12.80 1.98
N PHE A 71 4.83 -12.65 1.15
CA PHE A 71 4.37 -11.39 0.55
C PHE A 71 5.34 -10.69 -0.42
N TYR A 72 6.48 -11.31 -0.71
CA TYR A 72 7.54 -10.73 -1.53
C TYR A 72 7.81 -11.56 -2.81
N HIS A 73 7.63 -12.88 -2.72
CA HIS A 73 7.69 -13.79 -3.86
C HIS A 73 6.30 -14.33 -4.19
N TRP A 74 5.68 -13.77 -5.22
CA TRP A 74 4.36 -14.20 -5.69
C TRP A 74 4.46 -15.26 -6.80
N THR A 75 3.58 -16.26 -6.73
CA THR A 75 3.39 -17.24 -7.80
C THR A 75 1.99 -17.09 -8.38
N SER A 76 1.88 -16.67 -9.64
CA SER A 76 0.60 -16.63 -10.36
C SER A 76 0.00 -18.03 -10.47
N ILE A 77 -1.31 -18.14 -10.30
CA ILE A 77 -2.05 -19.38 -10.47
C ILE A 77 -2.53 -19.46 -11.93
N SER A 78 -2.10 -20.50 -12.64
CA SER A 78 -2.48 -20.75 -14.03
C SER A 78 -2.55 -22.26 -14.31
N PRO A 79 -3.65 -22.78 -14.93
CA PRO A 79 -4.85 -22.04 -15.33
C PRO A 79 -5.61 -21.46 -14.11
N ALA A 80 -6.46 -20.47 -14.36
CA ALA A 80 -7.27 -19.85 -13.31
C ALA A 80 -8.14 -20.88 -12.59
N ILE A 81 -8.39 -20.65 -11.30
CA ILE A 81 -9.24 -21.50 -10.45
C ILE A 81 -10.60 -21.72 -11.15
N PRO A 82 -11.06 -22.99 -11.29
CA PRO A 82 -12.20 -23.31 -12.13
C PRO A 82 -13.53 -22.87 -11.52
N TRP A 83 -14.48 -22.52 -12.38
CA TRP A 83 -15.90 -22.44 -12.03
C TRP A 83 -16.51 -23.83 -12.06
N GLY A 84 -17.61 -24.00 -11.32
CA GLY A 84 -18.40 -25.22 -11.34
C GLY A 84 -19.90 -24.94 -11.53
N THR A 85 -20.58 -25.92 -12.09
CA THR A 85 -22.04 -25.99 -12.19
C THR A 85 -22.56 -27.23 -11.46
N VAL A 86 -23.83 -27.21 -11.07
CA VAL A 86 -24.48 -28.36 -10.42
C VAL A 86 -25.48 -28.97 -11.37
N GLY A 87 -25.39 -30.29 -11.57
CA GLY A 87 -26.37 -31.08 -12.30
C GLY A 87 -26.83 -32.30 -11.48
N GLU A 88 -27.55 -33.22 -12.12
CA GLU A 88 -28.08 -34.43 -11.47
C GLU A 88 -27.01 -35.31 -10.79
N GLY A 89 -25.77 -35.25 -11.29
CA GLY A 89 -24.62 -36.00 -10.76
C GLY A 89 -23.76 -35.24 -9.73
N GLY A 90 -24.14 -34.02 -9.34
CA GLY A 90 -23.35 -33.17 -8.43
C GLY A 90 -22.59 -32.05 -9.14
N VAL A 91 -21.51 -31.57 -8.52
CA VAL A 91 -20.69 -30.46 -9.03
C VAL A 91 -19.81 -30.93 -10.19
N THR A 92 -19.91 -30.25 -11.33
CA THR A 92 -19.02 -30.40 -12.49
C THR A 92 -18.09 -29.20 -12.58
N SER A 93 -16.78 -29.44 -12.70
CA SER A 93 -15.75 -28.40 -12.82
C SER A 93 -15.50 -27.99 -14.27
N GLY A 94 -15.06 -26.75 -14.51
CA GLY A 94 -14.65 -26.26 -15.82
C GLY A 94 -15.76 -25.56 -16.60
N ALA A 95 -16.77 -24.99 -15.92
CA ALA A 95 -17.80 -24.19 -16.57
C ALA A 95 -17.20 -22.93 -17.23
N SER A 96 -17.75 -22.53 -18.37
CA SER A 96 -17.45 -21.23 -18.96
C SER A 96 -17.93 -20.09 -18.06
N ASN A 97 -17.42 -18.87 -18.27
CA ASN A 97 -17.86 -17.70 -17.49
C ASN A 97 -19.37 -17.44 -17.68
N GLN A 98 -19.92 -17.65 -18.88
CA GLN A 98 -21.35 -17.48 -19.13
C GLN A 98 -22.21 -18.52 -18.38
N GLU A 99 -21.81 -19.79 -18.39
CA GLU A 99 -22.55 -20.87 -17.72
C GLU A 99 -22.47 -20.75 -16.19
N ALA A 100 -21.32 -20.29 -15.67
CA ALA A 100 -21.04 -20.24 -14.24
C ALA A 100 -22.01 -19.33 -13.45
N PHE A 101 -22.57 -18.30 -14.08
CA PHE A 101 -23.36 -17.27 -13.40
C PHE A 101 -24.83 -17.22 -13.86
N ALA A 102 -25.28 -18.22 -14.63
CA ALA A 102 -26.62 -18.25 -15.22
C ALA A 102 -27.70 -18.71 -14.24
N HIS A 103 -27.40 -19.72 -13.41
CA HIS A 103 -28.41 -20.38 -12.57
C HIS A 103 -27.96 -20.50 -11.11
N PRO A 104 -28.59 -19.76 -10.18
CA PRO A 104 -28.27 -19.83 -8.76
C PRO A 104 -28.69 -21.16 -8.16
N GLN A 105 -27.86 -21.71 -7.27
CA GLN A 105 -28.22 -22.91 -6.49
C GLN A 105 -29.27 -22.64 -5.39
N VAL A 106 -29.38 -21.40 -4.93
CA VAL A 106 -30.31 -20.99 -3.88
C VAL A 106 -31.43 -20.16 -4.48
N THR A 107 -32.60 -20.78 -4.67
CA THR A 107 -33.83 -20.09 -5.12
C THR A 107 -34.84 -19.89 -3.99
N ARG A 108 -34.62 -20.51 -2.82
CA ARG A 108 -35.40 -20.31 -1.60
C ARG A 108 -34.51 -20.47 -0.38
N LEU A 109 -34.76 -19.68 0.67
CA LEU A 109 -34.10 -19.81 1.96
C LEU A 109 -35.05 -19.52 3.12
N THR A 110 -34.67 -19.99 4.30
CA THR A 110 -35.35 -19.67 5.57
C THR A 110 -34.44 -18.78 6.40
N THR A 111 -34.92 -17.60 6.79
CA THR A 111 -34.14 -16.65 7.61
C THR A 111 -34.00 -17.13 9.06
N ALA A 112 -33.27 -16.39 9.89
CA ALA A 112 -33.04 -16.76 11.29
C ALA A 112 -34.33 -16.65 12.11
N ALA A 113 -35.17 -15.67 11.77
CA ALA A 113 -36.51 -15.48 12.31
C ALA A 113 -37.55 -16.45 11.70
N GLY A 114 -37.15 -17.36 10.80
CA GLY A 114 -38.05 -18.35 10.20
C GLY A 114 -38.87 -17.85 9.00
N LYS A 115 -38.56 -16.65 8.47
CA LYS A 115 -39.22 -16.12 7.26
C LYS A 115 -38.78 -16.94 6.05
N GLN A 116 -39.75 -17.34 5.23
CA GLN A 116 -39.46 -17.96 3.93
C GLN A 116 -39.22 -16.86 2.90
N VAL A 117 -38.07 -16.90 2.22
CA VAL A 117 -37.70 -15.95 1.17
C VAL A 117 -37.53 -16.72 -0.14
N SER A 118 -38.18 -16.25 -1.20
CA SER A 118 -37.99 -16.78 -2.55
C SER A 118 -37.09 -15.85 -3.33
N LEU A 119 -35.97 -16.37 -3.82
CA LEU A 119 -35.00 -15.63 -4.62
C LEU A 119 -35.25 -15.84 -6.11
N PRO A 120 -34.94 -14.85 -6.97
CA PRO A 120 -35.06 -15.00 -8.42
C PRO A 120 -34.08 -16.04 -8.96
N ASP A 121 -34.48 -16.73 -10.04
CA ASP A 121 -33.55 -17.44 -10.93
C ASP A 121 -32.77 -16.38 -11.73
N PHE A 122 -31.74 -15.83 -11.10
CA PHE A 122 -31.03 -14.65 -11.56
C PHE A 122 -29.76 -15.02 -12.34
N ASP A 123 -29.80 -14.80 -13.65
CA ASP A 123 -28.63 -14.84 -14.52
C ASP A 123 -27.91 -13.48 -14.47
N ALA A 124 -26.76 -13.46 -13.80
CA ALA A 124 -26.02 -12.21 -13.57
C ALA A 124 -25.40 -11.64 -14.86
N ALA A 125 -24.97 -12.50 -15.78
CA ALA A 125 -24.40 -12.07 -17.06
C ALA A 125 -25.50 -11.53 -17.99
N ALA A 126 -26.65 -12.20 -18.04
CA ALA A 126 -27.79 -11.71 -18.79
C ALA A 126 -28.35 -10.40 -18.21
N TRP A 127 -28.36 -10.24 -16.89
CA TRP A 127 -28.76 -8.98 -16.24
C TRP A 127 -27.90 -7.80 -16.70
N ALA A 128 -26.57 -7.96 -16.68
CA ALA A 128 -25.64 -6.94 -17.15
C ALA A 128 -25.79 -6.67 -18.66
N ALA A 129 -26.04 -7.71 -19.46
CA ALA A 129 -26.25 -7.59 -20.90
C ALA A 129 -27.50 -6.77 -21.27
N LEU A 130 -28.52 -6.68 -20.41
CA LEU A 130 -29.73 -5.90 -20.71
C LEU A 130 -29.48 -4.40 -20.90
N ALA A 131 -28.34 -3.89 -20.41
CA ALA A 131 -27.96 -2.48 -20.51
C ALA A 131 -26.96 -2.20 -21.64
N SER A 132 -26.52 -3.21 -22.40
CA SER A 132 -25.44 -3.09 -23.38
C SER A 132 -25.73 -3.89 -24.65
N THR A 133 -25.24 -3.43 -25.80
CA THR A 133 -25.52 -4.07 -27.11
C THR A 133 -24.55 -5.18 -27.48
N ASP A 134 -23.38 -5.22 -26.86
CA ASP A 134 -22.24 -6.07 -27.21
C ASP A 134 -21.55 -6.64 -25.94
N TYR A 135 -22.35 -6.88 -24.90
CA TYR A 135 -21.88 -7.37 -23.61
C TYR A 135 -21.13 -8.71 -23.71
N ASN A 136 -19.98 -8.78 -23.02
CA ASN A 136 -19.24 -10.00 -22.77
C ASN A 136 -18.79 -10.06 -21.31
N VAL A 137 -19.19 -11.10 -20.59
CA VAL A 137 -18.85 -11.30 -19.18
C VAL A 137 -17.35 -11.52 -18.94
N ASP A 138 -16.59 -11.98 -19.95
CA ASP A 138 -15.14 -12.24 -19.83
C ASP A 138 -14.35 -11.00 -19.39
N GLY A 139 -14.82 -9.81 -19.80
CA GLY A 139 -14.23 -8.53 -19.43
C GLY A 139 -14.82 -7.89 -18.17
N ASN A 140 -15.86 -8.49 -17.56
CA ASN A 140 -16.73 -7.84 -16.56
C ASN A 140 -16.84 -8.60 -15.21
N MET A 141 -15.94 -9.55 -14.96
CA MET A 141 -15.78 -10.19 -13.64
C MET A 141 -14.77 -9.41 -12.80
N TRP A 142 -15.24 -8.54 -11.91
CA TRP A 142 -14.40 -7.56 -11.23
C TRP A 142 -14.33 -7.75 -9.71
N ALA A 143 -13.19 -7.33 -9.16
CA ALA A 143 -12.93 -7.05 -7.76
C ALA A 143 -13.56 -8.08 -6.80
N PRO A 144 -13.16 -9.36 -6.87
CA PRO A 144 -13.71 -10.35 -5.97
C PRO A 144 -13.14 -10.20 -4.56
N ASP A 145 -13.93 -10.56 -3.56
CA ASP A 145 -13.44 -10.81 -2.20
C ASP A 145 -13.71 -12.25 -1.75
N ILE A 146 -12.74 -12.84 -1.05
CA ILE A 146 -12.70 -14.26 -0.72
C ILE A 146 -12.55 -14.41 0.79
N ILE A 147 -13.45 -15.17 1.40
CA ILE A 147 -13.45 -15.43 2.83
C ILE A 147 -13.83 -16.88 3.13
N TYR A 148 -13.25 -17.46 4.16
CA TYR A 148 -13.73 -18.73 4.70
C TYR A 148 -14.96 -18.49 5.58
N ASN A 149 -16.09 -19.11 5.25
CA ASN A 149 -17.27 -19.09 6.10
C ASN A 149 -17.25 -20.31 7.04
N PRO A 150 -17.08 -20.12 8.37
CA PRO A 150 -16.94 -21.22 9.31
C PRO A 150 -18.26 -21.97 9.57
N VAL A 151 -19.42 -21.34 9.32
CA VAL A 151 -20.74 -21.97 9.52
C VAL A 151 -21.07 -22.89 8.34
N MET A 152 -20.86 -22.38 7.12
CA MET A 152 -21.03 -23.18 5.89
C MET A 152 -19.92 -24.21 5.72
N ARG A 153 -18.75 -23.96 6.34
CA ARG A 153 -17.50 -24.69 6.16
C ARG A 153 -17.02 -24.68 4.71
N LYS A 154 -17.16 -23.52 4.06
CA LYS A 154 -16.83 -23.31 2.65
C LYS A 154 -16.06 -22.02 2.43
N TRP A 155 -15.21 -22.02 1.41
CA TRP A 155 -14.70 -20.80 0.82
C TRP A 155 -15.83 -20.09 0.07
N CYS A 156 -16.00 -18.80 0.34
CA CYS A 156 -16.99 -17.93 -0.28
C CYS A 156 -16.26 -16.88 -1.10
N GLN A 157 -16.60 -16.78 -2.38
CA GLN A 157 -16.12 -15.72 -3.27
C GLN A 157 -17.30 -14.81 -3.62
N TYR A 158 -17.20 -13.53 -3.26
CA TYR A 158 -18.15 -12.49 -3.64
C TYR A 158 -17.58 -11.80 -4.87
N LEU A 159 -18.28 -11.88 -6.00
CA LEU A 159 -17.77 -11.42 -7.28
C LEU A 159 -18.71 -10.37 -7.87
N SER A 160 -18.13 -9.30 -8.40
CA SER A 160 -18.86 -8.32 -9.19
C SER A 160 -19.04 -8.81 -10.61
N ILE A 161 -20.28 -8.82 -11.09
CA ILE A 161 -20.60 -8.93 -12.51
C ILE A 161 -21.06 -7.54 -12.96
N ASN A 162 -20.17 -6.81 -13.63
CA ASN A 162 -20.39 -5.43 -14.05
C ASN A 162 -21.27 -5.35 -15.30
N GLY A 163 -22.14 -4.35 -15.37
CA GLY A 163 -22.86 -3.96 -16.57
C GLY A 163 -23.00 -2.45 -16.70
N ASP A 164 -23.19 -1.97 -17.92
CA ASP A 164 -23.40 -0.54 -18.20
C ASP A 164 -24.63 0.00 -17.47
N HIS A 165 -24.70 1.33 -17.31
CA HIS A 165 -25.85 2.01 -16.69
C HIS A 165 -26.24 1.40 -15.32
N TRP A 166 -25.24 1.08 -14.51
CA TRP A 166 -25.35 0.51 -13.17
C TRP A 166 -26.03 -0.88 -13.12
N ALA A 167 -26.17 -1.57 -14.25
CA ALA A 167 -26.71 -2.94 -14.34
C ALA A 167 -25.73 -4.00 -13.84
N SER A 168 -25.13 -3.73 -12.68
CA SER A 168 -24.15 -4.57 -12.01
C SER A 168 -24.77 -5.33 -10.85
N SER A 169 -24.13 -6.42 -10.44
CA SER A 169 -24.52 -7.19 -9.27
C SER A 169 -23.31 -7.76 -8.55
N VAL A 170 -23.45 -7.98 -7.24
CA VAL A 170 -22.53 -8.83 -6.47
C VAL A 170 -23.18 -10.18 -6.29
N ILE A 171 -22.49 -11.25 -6.68
CA ILE A 171 -22.93 -12.64 -6.54
C ILE A 171 -22.05 -13.40 -5.55
N LEU A 172 -22.63 -14.39 -4.87
CA LEU A 172 -21.89 -15.34 -4.04
C LEU A 172 -21.61 -16.62 -4.83
N LEU A 173 -20.35 -17.06 -4.83
CA LEU A 173 -19.94 -18.41 -5.20
C LEU A 173 -19.33 -19.13 -4.00
N THR A 174 -19.43 -20.47 -3.94
CA THR A 174 -18.80 -21.26 -2.88
C THR A 174 -18.03 -22.47 -3.39
N ALA A 175 -16.99 -22.84 -2.65
CA ALA A 175 -16.18 -24.03 -2.90
C ALA A 175 -15.78 -24.70 -1.58
N ASP A 176 -15.53 -26.01 -1.62
CA ASP A 176 -15.03 -26.75 -0.45
C ASP A 176 -13.50 -26.57 -0.28
N ASP A 177 -12.79 -26.28 -1.37
CA ASP A 177 -11.35 -25.99 -1.44
C ASP A 177 -11.13 -24.59 -2.03
N ILE A 178 -10.11 -23.86 -1.55
CA ILE A 178 -9.80 -22.50 -2.05
C ILE A 178 -9.43 -22.50 -3.53
N ASN A 179 -8.97 -23.63 -4.06
CA ASN A 179 -8.65 -23.83 -5.47
C ASN A 179 -9.85 -24.34 -6.28
N GLY A 180 -11.07 -24.24 -5.73
CA GLY A 180 -12.32 -24.48 -6.43
C GLY A 180 -12.69 -25.96 -6.61
N PRO A 181 -13.67 -26.26 -7.50
CA PRO A 181 -14.40 -25.30 -8.32
C PRO A 181 -15.39 -24.45 -7.50
N PHE A 182 -15.52 -23.17 -7.85
CA PHE A 182 -16.50 -22.26 -7.24
C PHE A 182 -17.85 -22.34 -7.95
N VAL A 183 -18.92 -22.54 -7.18
CA VAL A 183 -20.30 -22.73 -7.67
C VAL A 183 -21.17 -21.55 -7.25
N TYR A 184 -21.87 -20.95 -8.21
CA TYR A 184 -22.78 -19.81 -8.00
C TYR A 184 -23.98 -20.15 -7.11
N GLN A 185 -24.09 -19.47 -5.97
CA GLN A 185 -25.16 -19.68 -5.00
C GLN A 185 -26.38 -18.81 -5.30
N ALA A 186 -26.24 -17.49 -5.31
CA ALA A 186 -27.30 -16.51 -5.52
C ALA A 186 -26.71 -15.09 -5.60
N PRO A 187 -27.47 -14.09 -6.12
CA PRO A 187 -27.09 -12.70 -5.99
C PRO A 187 -27.20 -12.24 -4.53
N VAL A 188 -26.28 -11.37 -4.12
CA VAL A 188 -26.27 -10.74 -2.78
C VAL A 188 -26.90 -9.35 -2.83
N VAL A 189 -26.59 -8.58 -3.87
CA VAL A 189 -27.21 -7.29 -4.16
C VAL A 189 -27.19 -7.01 -5.66
N ILE A 190 -28.26 -6.39 -6.16
CA ILE A 190 -28.45 -6.13 -7.60
C ILE A 190 -28.66 -4.62 -7.80
N GLY A 191 -27.97 -4.02 -8.76
CA GLY A 191 -28.13 -2.63 -9.17
C GLY A 191 -28.82 -2.50 -10.53
N GLY A 192 -29.13 -1.27 -10.93
CA GLY A 192 -29.46 -0.96 -12.33
C GLY A 192 -30.94 -1.08 -12.71
N PHE A 193 -31.84 -1.40 -11.79
CA PHE A 193 -33.31 -1.29 -12.01
C PHE A 193 -33.78 0.18 -11.96
N ASN A 194 -33.10 1.06 -12.68
CA ASN A 194 -33.19 2.51 -12.54
C ASN A 194 -34.33 3.16 -13.35
N GLY A 195 -35.02 2.40 -14.20
CA GLY A 195 -36.09 2.86 -15.08
C GLY A 195 -35.62 3.44 -16.43
N LEU A 196 -34.32 3.36 -16.74
CA LEU A 196 -33.71 3.76 -18.02
C LEU A 196 -33.57 2.58 -18.99
N ASN A 197 -33.05 1.45 -18.48
CA ASN A 197 -32.74 0.22 -19.20
C ASN A 197 -33.83 -0.84 -19.01
N ALA A 198 -33.72 -1.97 -19.72
CA ALA A 198 -34.71 -3.05 -19.68
C ALA A 198 -34.72 -3.84 -18.35
N ASN A 199 -33.80 -3.54 -17.44
CA ASN A 199 -33.61 -4.13 -16.13
C ASN A 199 -34.82 -3.89 -15.22
N SER A 200 -35.67 -4.91 -15.07
CA SER A 200 -36.87 -4.86 -14.23
C SER A 200 -36.56 -5.24 -12.78
N TYR A 201 -36.97 -4.39 -11.82
CA TYR A 201 -36.89 -4.70 -10.38
C TYR A 201 -37.70 -5.95 -9.96
N LYS A 202 -38.63 -6.41 -10.81
CA LYS A 202 -39.39 -7.65 -10.58
C LYS A 202 -38.54 -8.91 -10.72
N ASN A 203 -37.39 -8.79 -11.38
CA ASN A 203 -36.46 -9.90 -11.59
C ASN A 203 -35.30 -9.87 -10.55
N THR A 204 -35.45 -9.08 -9.48
CA THR A 204 -34.47 -8.97 -8.39
C THR A 204 -35.10 -9.39 -7.07
N ASP A 205 -34.30 -9.37 -6.00
CA ASP A 205 -34.76 -9.60 -4.63
C ASP A 205 -35.39 -8.36 -3.97
N LEU A 206 -35.55 -7.23 -4.68
CA LEU A 206 -36.05 -5.97 -4.10
C LEU A 206 -37.37 -6.16 -3.35
N GLU A 207 -38.34 -6.87 -3.93
CA GLU A 207 -39.66 -7.08 -3.31
C GLU A 207 -39.63 -8.01 -2.09
N GLN A 208 -38.59 -8.84 -1.95
CA GLN A 208 -38.39 -9.65 -0.75
C GLN A 208 -38.01 -8.79 0.46
N VAL A 209 -37.43 -7.62 0.18
CA VAL A 209 -36.93 -6.66 1.16
C VAL A 209 -37.96 -5.59 1.48
N ILE A 210 -38.52 -4.92 0.46
CA ILE A 210 -39.41 -3.76 0.66
C ILE A 210 -40.90 -4.10 0.53
N GLY A 211 -41.22 -5.37 0.32
CA GLY A 211 -42.57 -5.84 0.01
C GLY A 211 -42.98 -5.57 -1.44
N THR A 212 -44.05 -6.23 -1.86
CA THR A 212 -44.57 -6.13 -3.23
C THR A 212 -44.96 -4.69 -3.57
N GLN A 213 -44.47 -4.20 -4.70
CA GLN A 213 -44.74 -2.88 -5.26
C GLN A 213 -45.59 -3.00 -6.52
N ALA A 214 -46.50 -2.05 -6.73
CA ALA A 214 -47.27 -1.97 -7.98
C ALA A 214 -46.41 -1.42 -9.14
N THR A 215 -45.55 -0.46 -8.84
CA THR A 215 -44.62 0.20 -9.77
C THR A 215 -43.27 0.40 -9.09
N LEU A 216 -42.21 0.63 -9.86
CA LEU A 216 -40.89 0.95 -9.32
C LEU A 216 -40.99 2.18 -8.41
N PRO A 217 -40.64 2.11 -7.11
CA PRO A 217 -40.70 3.26 -6.22
C PRO A 217 -39.89 4.44 -6.76
N ALA A 218 -40.46 5.65 -6.65
CA ALA A 218 -39.86 6.86 -7.23
C ALA A 218 -38.42 7.13 -6.78
N ARG A 219 -38.03 6.70 -5.57
CA ARG A 219 -36.65 6.83 -5.09
C ARG A 219 -35.66 6.03 -5.93
N TYR A 220 -36.06 4.91 -6.54
CA TYR A 220 -35.23 4.07 -7.40
C TYR A 220 -35.40 4.36 -8.89
N ASN A 221 -36.53 4.93 -9.31
CA ASN A 221 -36.77 5.35 -10.70
C ASN A 221 -36.03 6.67 -11.01
N LYS A 222 -34.70 6.62 -10.99
CA LYS A 222 -33.79 7.76 -11.13
C LYS A 222 -33.25 7.94 -12.55
N GLN A 223 -33.50 6.97 -13.45
CA GLN A 223 -32.96 6.95 -14.81
C GLN A 223 -31.46 7.24 -14.82
N GLY A 224 -30.99 8.17 -15.67
CA GLY A 224 -29.59 8.61 -15.71
C GLY A 224 -29.08 9.32 -14.45
N GLY A 225 -29.96 9.68 -13.49
CA GLY A 225 -29.59 10.26 -12.20
C GLY A 225 -29.34 9.24 -11.09
N TRP A 226 -29.29 7.94 -11.41
CA TRP A 226 -29.07 6.87 -10.41
C TRP A 226 -27.83 7.11 -9.57
N GLY A 227 -26.70 7.39 -10.22
CA GLY A 227 -25.41 7.58 -9.57
C GLY A 227 -25.32 8.78 -8.63
N ASN A 228 -26.31 9.67 -8.57
CA ASN A 228 -26.29 10.71 -7.54
C ASN A 228 -26.65 10.16 -6.15
N ALA A 229 -27.46 9.10 -6.10
CA ALA A 229 -28.07 8.60 -4.86
C ALA A 229 -27.70 7.14 -4.54
N TRP A 230 -27.60 6.29 -5.56
CA TRP A 230 -27.50 4.83 -5.41
C TRP A 230 -26.18 4.28 -5.93
N PRO A 231 -25.70 3.16 -5.36
CA PRO A 231 -24.38 2.63 -5.69
C PRO A 231 -24.35 2.04 -7.11
N ASN A 232 -23.15 1.96 -7.69
CA ASN A 232 -22.86 0.87 -8.63
C ASN A 232 -22.58 -0.39 -7.80
N CYS A 233 -23.30 -1.49 -8.03
CA CYS A 233 -23.22 -2.69 -7.19
C CYS A 233 -22.03 -3.58 -7.59
N ILE A 234 -20.82 -3.10 -7.30
CA ILE A 234 -19.53 -3.79 -7.51
C ILE A 234 -18.62 -3.60 -6.28
N ASP A 235 -17.41 -4.17 -6.34
CA ASP A 235 -16.32 -4.03 -5.36
C ASP A 235 -16.71 -4.45 -3.93
N PRO A 236 -17.19 -5.69 -3.72
CA PRO A 236 -17.50 -6.19 -2.39
C PRO A 236 -16.24 -6.33 -1.52
N CYS A 237 -16.36 -6.00 -0.24
CA CYS A 237 -15.48 -6.46 0.84
C CYS A 237 -16.33 -7.10 1.93
N VAL A 238 -16.01 -8.33 2.31
CA VAL A 238 -16.74 -9.16 3.26
C VAL A 238 -15.88 -9.49 4.46
N PHE A 239 -16.37 -9.18 5.65
CA PHE A 239 -15.63 -9.41 6.89
C PHE A 239 -16.55 -9.78 8.05
N TYR A 240 -15.99 -10.50 9.01
CA TYR A 240 -16.64 -10.71 10.32
C TYR A 240 -16.24 -9.58 11.26
N ASP A 241 -17.20 -9.02 11.99
CA ASP A 241 -16.90 -8.15 13.12
C ASP A 241 -16.52 -8.95 14.38
N GLU A 242 -16.13 -8.26 15.45
CA GLU A 242 -15.68 -8.89 16.70
C GLU A 242 -16.80 -9.68 17.42
N THR A 243 -18.06 -9.50 17.01
CA THR A 243 -19.22 -10.24 17.53
C THR A 243 -19.56 -11.47 16.69
N GLY A 244 -18.87 -11.66 15.55
CA GLY A 244 -19.13 -12.72 14.59
C GLY A 244 -20.24 -12.42 13.59
N GLN A 245 -20.74 -11.18 13.52
CA GLN A 245 -21.65 -10.77 12.46
C GLN A 245 -20.87 -10.63 11.15
N LEU A 246 -21.40 -11.24 10.09
CA LEU A 246 -20.85 -11.10 8.73
C LEU A 246 -21.39 -9.84 8.07
N TRP A 247 -20.51 -9.05 7.48
CA TRP A 247 -20.83 -7.80 6.80
C TRP A 247 -20.29 -7.80 5.38
N MET A 248 -20.89 -6.99 4.52
CA MET A 248 -20.39 -6.67 3.19
C MET A 248 -20.47 -5.17 2.94
N SER A 249 -19.34 -4.50 2.73
CA SER A 249 -19.30 -3.19 2.07
C SER A 249 -19.19 -3.37 0.56
N TYR A 250 -19.76 -2.45 -0.22
CA TYR A 250 -19.70 -2.48 -1.68
C TYR A 250 -20.06 -1.11 -2.26
N GLY A 251 -19.64 -0.85 -3.49
CA GLY A 251 -19.89 0.41 -4.19
C GLY A 251 -18.66 0.93 -4.93
N SER A 252 -18.90 1.59 -6.06
CA SER A 252 -17.87 2.31 -6.82
C SER A 252 -18.48 3.59 -7.37
N TRP A 253 -17.87 4.73 -7.00
CA TRP A 253 -18.31 6.08 -7.35
C TRP A 253 -19.79 6.29 -6.99
N SER A 254 -20.55 6.92 -7.89
CA SER A 254 -22.01 6.95 -7.85
C SER A 254 -22.54 7.40 -6.47
N GLY A 255 -23.57 6.73 -5.95
CA GLY A 255 -24.15 7.02 -4.65
C GLY A 255 -23.22 6.75 -3.46
N GLY A 256 -22.01 6.24 -3.69
CA GLY A 256 -21.02 5.92 -2.66
C GLY A 256 -21.00 4.45 -2.24
N ILE A 257 -20.36 4.21 -1.10
CA ILE A 257 -20.17 2.88 -0.52
C ILE A 257 -21.28 2.59 0.47
N PHE A 258 -21.93 1.44 0.29
CA PHE A 258 -23.01 0.94 1.14
C PHE A 258 -22.58 -0.33 1.87
N MET A 259 -23.30 -0.63 2.95
CA MET A 259 -23.00 -1.75 3.82
C MET A 259 -24.25 -2.56 4.15
N LEU A 260 -24.12 -3.88 4.03
CA LEU A 260 -25.14 -4.87 4.34
C LEU A 260 -24.62 -5.87 5.37
N LYS A 261 -25.50 -6.31 6.27
CA LYS A 261 -25.37 -7.55 7.02
C LYS A 261 -25.64 -8.74 6.11
N LEU A 262 -24.82 -9.76 6.26
CA LEU A 262 -25.00 -11.07 5.64
C LEU A 262 -25.35 -12.10 6.72
N ASP A 263 -26.07 -13.14 6.34
CA ASP A 263 -26.38 -14.27 7.21
C ASP A 263 -25.23 -15.30 7.14
N PRO A 264 -24.47 -15.55 8.22
CA PRO A 264 -23.36 -16.49 8.21
C PRO A 264 -23.77 -17.92 7.79
N ARG A 265 -25.04 -18.31 7.97
CA ARG A 265 -25.51 -19.66 7.62
C ARG A 265 -25.64 -19.87 6.11
N THR A 266 -25.75 -18.79 5.35
CA THR A 266 -25.95 -18.84 3.89
C THR A 266 -24.89 -18.07 3.11
N GLY A 267 -24.20 -17.11 3.72
CA GLY A 267 -23.32 -16.15 3.06
C GLY A 267 -24.08 -15.10 2.23
N LEU A 268 -25.41 -15.18 2.15
CA LEU A 268 -26.23 -14.25 1.40
C LEU A 268 -26.68 -13.09 2.29
N ARG A 269 -27.34 -12.10 1.68
CA ARG A 269 -28.01 -11.01 2.39
C ARG A 269 -28.80 -11.53 3.60
N ASP A 270 -28.64 -10.86 4.74
CA ASP A 270 -29.54 -11.06 5.87
C ASP A 270 -30.89 -10.38 5.60
N TYR A 271 -31.92 -11.18 5.32
CA TYR A 271 -33.29 -10.70 5.07
C TYR A 271 -34.11 -10.42 6.34
N ASP A 272 -33.57 -10.72 7.53
CA ASP A 272 -34.12 -10.25 8.80
C ASP A 272 -33.57 -8.86 9.19
N ALA A 273 -32.40 -8.49 8.66
CA ALA A 273 -31.84 -7.16 8.84
C ALA A 273 -32.72 -6.09 8.18
N THR A 274 -33.02 -5.04 8.93
CA THR A 274 -33.82 -3.88 8.47
C THR A 274 -32.97 -2.62 8.49
N TYR A 275 -33.07 -1.84 7.42
CA TYR A 275 -32.41 -0.53 7.31
C TYR A 275 -33.48 0.56 7.20
N PRO A 276 -33.45 1.60 8.05
CA PRO A 276 -34.41 2.68 7.98
C PRO A 276 -34.16 3.55 6.74
N LEU A 277 -35.20 3.93 6.02
CA LEU A 277 -35.06 4.94 4.97
C LEU A 277 -34.70 6.29 5.60
N THR A 278 -33.47 6.76 5.37
CA THR A 278 -32.93 7.99 5.97
C THR A 278 -32.34 8.89 4.89
N GLY A 279 -32.72 10.17 4.90
CA GLY A 279 -32.38 11.14 3.86
C GLY A 279 -33.49 11.27 2.80
N SER A 280 -33.24 12.12 1.80
CA SER A 280 -34.19 12.40 0.72
C SER A 280 -33.46 12.97 -0.50
N GLY A 281 -34.10 12.97 -1.66
CA GLY A 281 -33.48 13.50 -2.87
C GLY A 281 -32.29 12.65 -3.30
N ASP A 282 -31.08 13.21 -3.22
CA ASP A 282 -29.82 12.51 -3.46
C ASP A 282 -29.03 12.26 -2.15
N ASP A 283 -29.48 12.84 -1.03
CA ASP A 283 -28.82 12.81 0.29
C ASP A 283 -29.20 11.56 1.13
N TYR A 284 -29.51 10.43 0.48
CA TYR A 284 -29.83 9.20 1.22
C TYR A 284 -28.59 8.69 1.96
N THR A 285 -28.72 8.40 3.25
CA THR A 285 -27.66 7.79 4.08
C THR A 285 -28.03 6.39 4.56
N SER A 286 -29.29 5.98 4.38
CA SER A 286 -29.71 4.59 4.53
C SER A 286 -30.94 4.31 3.67
N ASP A 287 -31.00 3.11 3.10
CA ASP A 287 -32.11 2.61 2.28
C ASP A 287 -32.45 1.16 2.66
N PRO A 288 -33.75 0.79 2.73
CA PRO A 288 -34.16 -0.57 3.05
C PRO A 288 -33.50 -1.66 2.19
N TYR A 289 -33.23 -1.38 0.91
CA TYR A 289 -32.59 -2.32 0.00
C TYR A 289 -31.07 -2.18 0.00
N PHE A 290 -30.52 -1.01 -0.30
CA PHE A 290 -29.06 -0.89 -0.44
C PHE A 290 -28.29 -0.92 0.89
N GLY A 291 -28.95 -0.73 2.03
CA GLY A 291 -28.33 -0.79 3.35
C GLY A 291 -27.94 0.58 3.89
N LYS A 292 -26.86 0.65 4.65
CA LYS A 292 -26.35 1.90 5.24
C LYS A 292 -25.22 2.46 4.38
N LYS A 293 -25.27 3.75 4.01
CA LYS A 293 -24.14 4.42 3.36
C LYS A 293 -23.05 4.67 4.39
N ILE A 294 -21.82 4.29 4.07
CA ILE A 294 -20.65 4.44 4.96
C ILE A 294 -19.60 5.41 4.41
N ALA A 295 -19.58 5.67 3.10
CA ALA A 295 -18.69 6.64 2.46
C ALA A 295 -19.20 7.11 1.08
N GLY A 296 -18.56 8.13 0.51
CA GLY A 296 -18.85 8.66 -0.83
C GLY A 296 -20.21 9.37 -0.93
N GLY A 297 -20.79 9.37 -2.13
CA GLY A 297 -22.07 10.00 -2.44
C GLY A 297 -21.96 11.09 -3.50
N HIS A 298 -23.07 11.42 -4.17
CA HIS A 298 -23.13 12.50 -5.16
C HIS A 298 -22.14 12.37 -6.32
N TYR A 299 -21.80 11.15 -6.74
CA TYR A 299 -20.90 10.92 -7.87
C TYR A 299 -19.46 11.39 -7.67
N VAL A 300 -19.03 11.64 -6.43
CA VAL A 300 -17.61 11.76 -6.12
C VAL A 300 -16.89 10.43 -6.41
N SER A 301 -15.55 10.47 -6.55
CA SER A 301 -14.79 9.25 -6.76
C SER A 301 -14.74 8.41 -5.47
N GLY A 302 -14.22 7.19 -5.56
CA GLY A 302 -14.15 6.28 -4.41
C GLY A 302 -14.71 4.91 -4.74
N GLU A 303 -13.84 3.92 -4.70
CA GLU A 303 -14.17 2.51 -4.96
C GLU A 303 -13.19 1.59 -4.21
N GLY A 304 -13.28 0.27 -4.44
CA GLY A 304 -12.41 -0.71 -3.80
C GLY A 304 -12.44 -0.63 -2.27
N SER A 305 -13.65 -0.50 -1.70
CA SER A 305 -13.79 -0.39 -0.24
C SER A 305 -13.25 -1.64 0.43
N TYR A 306 -12.34 -1.51 1.39
CA TYR A 306 -11.88 -2.63 2.21
C TYR A 306 -11.93 -2.26 3.68
N ILE A 307 -12.46 -3.16 4.52
CA ILE A 307 -12.58 -2.93 5.96
C ILE A 307 -11.81 -3.99 6.73
N GLN A 308 -10.86 -3.54 7.55
CA GLN A 308 -10.08 -4.40 8.43
C GLN A 308 -10.12 -3.86 9.85
N HIS A 309 -10.39 -4.73 10.82
CA HIS A 309 -10.24 -4.42 12.24
C HIS A 309 -8.75 -4.57 12.63
N ILE A 310 -8.15 -3.51 13.15
CA ILE A 310 -6.75 -3.47 13.62
C ILE A 310 -6.72 -2.70 14.96
N GLY A 311 -6.20 -3.35 16.00
CA GLY A 311 -6.23 -2.77 17.35
C GLY A 311 -7.66 -2.45 17.78
N ASP A 312 -7.93 -1.19 18.09
CA ASP A 312 -9.23 -0.76 18.60
C ASP A 312 -10.19 -0.18 17.53
N TYR A 313 -9.87 -0.27 16.24
CA TYR A 313 -10.64 0.40 15.18
C TYR A 313 -10.89 -0.50 13.97
N TYR A 314 -12.04 -0.29 13.34
CA TYR A 314 -12.28 -0.66 11.96
C TYR A 314 -11.70 0.43 11.07
N TYR A 315 -10.81 0.07 10.16
CA TYR A 315 -10.28 0.98 9.15
C TYR A 315 -10.96 0.70 7.83
N LEU A 316 -11.54 1.74 7.24
CA LEU A 316 -12.08 1.74 5.89
C LEU A 316 -11.03 2.32 4.96
N PHE A 317 -10.52 1.49 4.06
CA PHE A 317 -9.71 1.89 2.93
C PHE A 317 -10.60 2.19 1.73
N MET A 318 -10.24 3.21 0.96
CA MET A 318 -10.90 3.59 -0.28
C MET A 318 -9.87 4.04 -1.31
N SER A 319 -10.12 3.77 -2.59
CA SER A 319 -9.31 4.35 -3.67
C SER A 319 -10.09 5.45 -4.39
N TYR A 320 -9.59 6.68 -4.33
CA TYR A 320 -10.11 7.84 -5.05
C TYR A 320 -9.48 7.92 -6.45
N GLY A 321 -10.05 8.73 -7.33
CA GLY A 321 -9.57 8.93 -8.70
C GLY A 321 -9.80 7.74 -9.63
N GLY A 322 -9.23 7.80 -10.83
CA GLY A 322 -9.30 6.75 -11.84
C GLY A 322 -8.05 5.85 -11.86
N LEU A 323 -8.25 4.57 -12.19
CA LEU A 323 -7.22 3.53 -12.13
C LEU A 323 -6.07 3.66 -13.14
N THR A 324 -6.23 4.42 -14.23
CA THR A 324 -5.19 4.56 -15.27
C THR A 324 -3.96 5.28 -14.73
N ALA A 325 -2.81 5.17 -15.40
CA ALA A 325 -1.57 5.80 -14.95
C ALA A 325 -1.65 7.33 -14.81
N ASP A 326 -2.60 7.97 -15.49
CA ASP A 326 -2.91 9.41 -15.42
C ASP A 326 -4.25 9.71 -14.71
N GLY A 327 -4.95 8.68 -14.22
CA GLY A 327 -6.29 8.79 -13.65
C GLY A 327 -6.32 9.27 -12.20
N GLY A 328 -5.18 9.23 -11.51
CA GLY A 328 -5.04 9.76 -10.16
C GLY A 328 -5.50 8.83 -9.05
N TYR A 329 -5.34 7.52 -9.24
CA TYR A 329 -5.68 6.53 -8.23
C TYR A 329 -4.85 6.74 -6.95
N GLU A 330 -5.53 6.99 -5.83
CA GLU A 330 -4.89 7.21 -4.54
C GLU A 330 -5.70 6.62 -3.39
N MET A 331 -5.01 6.03 -2.41
CA MET A 331 -5.66 5.37 -1.28
C MET A 331 -5.87 6.32 -0.11
N GLU A 332 -7.11 6.38 0.36
CA GLU A 332 -7.57 7.15 1.49
C GLU A 332 -8.06 6.22 2.60
N VAL A 333 -7.67 6.50 3.84
CA VAL A 333 -8.04 5.70 5.02
C VAL A 333 -8.90 6.51 5.99
N PHE A 334 -9.96 5.88 6.46
CA PHE A 334 -10.84 6.36 7.52
C PHE A 334 -10.92 5.33 8.63
N ARG A 335 -11.39 5.70 9.81
CA ARG A 335 -11.61 4.74 10.90
C ARG A 335 -12.92 4.95 11.65
N SER A 336 -13.38 3.89 12.31
CA SER A 336 -14.58 3.87 13.15
C SER A 336 -14.38 2.89 14.32
N LYS A 337 -15.09 3.12 15.43
CA LYS A 337 -15.22 2.14 16.52
C LYS A 337 -16.26 1.06 16.24
N ASN A 338 -17.15 1.29 15.27
CA ASN A 338 -18.18 0.34 14.85
C ASN A 338 -17.92 -0.13 13.41
N PRO A 339 -18.27 -1.37 13.06
CA PRO A 339 -18.08 -1.91 11.71
C PRO A 339 -18.83 -1.10 10.64
N ASP A 340 -19.97 -0.49 10.99
CA ASP A 340 -20.82 0.28 10.06
C ASP A 340 -20.71 1.79 10.23
N GLY A 341 -19.60 2.27 10.82
CA GLY A 341 -19.30 3.69 10.96
C GLY A 341 -19.91 4.38 12.19
N PRO A 342 -19.89 5.72 12.23
CA PRO A 342 -19.40 6.61 11.17
C PRO A 342 -17.88 6.51 11.00
N TYR A 343 -17.44 6.43 9.75
CA TYR A 343 -16.04 6.50 9.37
C TYR A 343 -15.61 7.95 9.20
N VAL A 344 -14.52 8.33 9.88
CA VAL A 344 -13.94 9.68 9.84
C VAL A 344 -12.44 9.63 9.58
N ASP A 345 -11.89 10.72 9.07
CA ASP A 345 -10.46 10.91 8.78
C ASP A 345 -9.68 11.47 10.01
N PRO A 346 -8.35 11.70 9.94
CA PRO A 346 -7.57 12.29 11.03
C PRO A 346 -8.04 13.66 11.52
N LYS A 347 -8.80 14.39 10.71
CA LYS A 347 -9.40 15.69 11.05
C LYS A 347 -10.84 15.56 11.59
N GLY A 348 -11.38 14.34 11.66
CA GLY A 348 -12.75 14.06 12.07
C GLY A 348 -13.78 14.31 10.95
N ILE A 349 -13.37 14.47 9.69
CA ILE A 349 -14.26 14.66 8.56
C ILE A 349 -14.85 13.31 8.16
N SER A 350 -16.17 13.26 7.96
CA SER A 350 -16.85 12.03 7.53
C SER A 350 -16.44 11.58 6.14
N ALA A 351 -16.37 10.27 5.94
CA ALA A 351 -16.22 9.67 4.62
C ALA A 351 -17.43 9.91 3.70
N ILE A 352 -18.60 10.32 4.24
CA ILE A 352 -19.83 10.60 3.47
C ILE A 352 -19.83 12.05 2.97
N TYR A 353 -20.15 12.25 1.70
CA TYR A 353 -20.32 13.56 1.08
C TYR A 353 -21.79 14.01 1.15
N ASP A 354 -21.98 15.31 1.37
CA ASP A 354 -23.29 15.99 1.38
C ASP A 354 -23.62 16.71 0.07
N ARG A 355 -22.67 16.69 -0.88
CA ARG A 355 -22.77 17.21 -2.25
C ARG A 355 -21.59 16.71 -3.06
N TYR A 356 -21.66 16.87 -4.38
CA TYR A 356 -20.50 16.63 -5.24
C TYR A 356 -19.37 17.60 -4.90
N LEU A 357 -18.18 17.05 -4.73
CA LEU A 357 -16.91 17.76 -4.70
C LEU A 357 -15.92 16.93 -5.52
N MET A 358 -15.12 17.55 -6.38
CA MET A 358 -13.93 16.89 -6.91
C MET A 358 -13.05 16.56 -5.70
N ASP A 359 -12.74 15.29 -5.48
CA ASP A 359 -12.12 14.81 -4.24
C ASP A 359 -10.66 14.37 -4.39
N TYR A 360 -10.15 14.36 -5.63
CA TYR A 360 -8.77 14.03 -5.97
C TYR A 360 -8.14 15.06 -6.92
N GLY A 361 -6.82 14.97 -7.11
CA GLY A 361 -6.06 15.82 -8.02
C GLY A 361 -5.92 17.28 -7.57
N THR A 362 -5.40 18.16 -8.43
CA THR A 362 -5.01 19.54 -8.08
C THR A 362 -6.16 20.44 -7.59
N ALA A 363 -7.41 20.13 -7.96
CA ALA A 363 -8.61 20.85 -7.55
C ALA A 363 -9.40 20.14 -6.44
N GLY A 364 -8.84 19.09 -5.83
CA GLY A 364 -9.53 18.21 -4.90
C GLY A 364 -9.89 18.86 -3.56
N SER A 365 -11.06 18.48 -3.03
CA SER A 365 -11.49 18.74 -1.65
C SER A 365 -11.18 17.51 -0.79
N PHE A 366 -9.92 17.40 -0.39
CA PHE A 366 -9.36 16.18 0.21
C PHE A 366 -9.92 15.84 1.59
N ARG A 367 -10.28 14.58 1.77
CA ARG A 367 -10.62 13.94 3.04
C ARG A 367 -10.10 12.50 3.03
N GLY A 368 -9.91 11.95 4.22
CA GLY A 368 -9.19 10.69 4.37
C GLY A 368 -7.73 10.92 4.71
N GLU A 369 -7.10 9.87 5.25
CA GLU A 369 -5.66 9.77 5.35
C GLU A 369 -5.10 9.21 4.04
N LYS A 370 -4.37 10.04 3.28
CA LYS A 370 -3.63 9.59 2.10
C LYS A 370 -2.46 8.71 2.51
N ILE A 371 -2.68 7.41 2.53
CA ILE A 371 -1.69 6.46 3.04
C ILE A 371 -0.47 6.39 2.13
N LEU A 372 -0.69 6.41 0.80
CA LEU A 372 0.32 6.37 -0.26
C LEU A 372 -0.13 7.25 -1.44
N GLY A 373 0.81 7.65 -2.28
CA GLY A 373 0.50 8.28 -3.57
C GLY A 373 1.75 8.39 -4.44
N ASN A 374 1.56 8.70 -5.74
CA ASN A 374 2.59 8.70 -6.79
C ASN A 374 3.98 9.16 -6.32
N TYR A 375 5.00 8.31 -6.42
CA TYR A 375 6.34 8.63 -5.95
C TYR A 375 7.46 8.04 -6.82
N GLU A 376 8.61 8.70 -6.79
CA GLU A 376 9.83 8.23 -7.45
C GLU A 376 11.11 8.72 -6.73
N ASP A 377 12.27 8.30 -7.22
CA ASP A 377 13.59 8.55 -6.65
C ASP A 377 13.77 8.05 -5.20
N TRP A 378 13.01 7.02 -4.82
CA TRP A 378 13.01 6.45 -3.48
C TRP A 378 13.74 5.09 -3.42
N GLY A 379 14.70 4.96 -2.50
CA GLY A 379 15.43 3.72 -2.25
C GLY A 379 16.25 3.22 -3.45
N PHE A 380 16.02 1.96 -3.85
CA PHE A 380 16.65 1.32 -5.01
C PHE A 380 15.64 0.84 -6.05
N MET A 381 14.43 0.43 -5.66
CA MET A 381 13.40 -0.02 -6.61
C MET A 381 12.80 1.13 -7.39
N THR A 382 12.21 2.13 -6.74
CA THR A 382 11.47 3.22 -7.42
C THR A 382 12.37 4.38 -7.83
N THR A 383 13.40 4.09 -8.64
CA THR A 383 14.46 5.06 -9.01
C THR A 383 14.76 5.10 -10.51
N GLY A 384 13.86 4.56 -11.34
CA GLY A 384 14.02 4.53 -12.79
C GLY A 384 15.11 3.55 -13.22
N LYS A 385 16.33 4.05 -13.47
CA LYS A 385 17.45 3.27 -14.03
C LYS A 385 18.69 3.25 -13.13
N LYS A 386 18.56 3.53 -11.84
CA LYS A 386 19.69 3.58 -10.89
C LYS A 386 20.37 2.22 -10.73
N THR A 387 19.62 1.11 -10.80
CA THR A 387 20.11 -0.27 -10.68
C THR A 387 19.47 -1.16 -11.75
N SER A 388 19.98 -2.39 -11.92
CA SER A 388 19.38 -3.38 -12.83
C SER A 388 17.99 -3.86 -12.41
N TYR A 389 17.57 -3.58 -11.18
CA TYR A 389 16.28 -3.96 -10.62
C TYR A 389 15.32 -2.77 -10.50
N SER A 390 15.81 -1.56 -10.79
CA SER A 390 15.02 -0.35 -10.65
C SER A 390 13.83 -0.37 -11.62
N MET A 391 12.70 0.09 -11.11
CA MET A 391 11.47 0.33 -11.83
C MET A 391 11.25 1.84 -11.96
N ALA A 392 10.44 2.25 -12.93
CA ALA A 392 9.96 3.63 -12.99
C ALA A 392 9.16 3.98 -11.72
N GLY A 393 8.93 5.28 -11.49
CA GLY A 393 8.11 5.76 -10.37
C GLY A 393 6.75 5.07 -10.32
N GLU A 394 6.28 4.78 -9.12
CA GLU A 394 4.97 4.15 -8.92
C GLU A 394 3.86 5.19 -9.03
N LEU A 395 2.84 4.84 -9.80
CA LEU A 395 1.68 5.68 -10.09
C LEU A 395 0.40 4.90 -9.80
N SER A 396 -0.66 5.62 -9.43
CA SER A 396 -2.01 5.06 -9.35
C SER A 396 -2.08 3.82 -8.45
N GLN A 397 -1.52 3.92 -7.24
CA GLN A 397 -1.62 2.87 -6.23
C GLN A 397 -3.05 2.78 -5.70
N GLY A 398 -3.66 1.61 -5.73
CA GLY A 398 -4.98 1.45 -5.12
C GLY A 398 -5.62 0.08 -5.29
N HIS A 399 -6.92 0.07 -5.04
CA HIS A 399 -7.79 -1.08 -4.86
C HIS A 399 -7.14 -2.11 -3.93
N ASN A 400 -6.86 -1.68 -2.71
CA ASN A 400 -6.15 -2.50 -1.76
C ASN A 400 -7.07 -3.48 -1.03
N SER A 401 -6.44 -4.51 -0.49
CA SER A 401 -6.91 -5.26 0.65
C SER A 401 -5.94 -5.13 1.81
N ALA A 402 -6.33 -5.63 2.98
CA ALA A 402 -5.49 -5.65 4.16
C ALA A 402 -5.72 -6.92 4.98
N ILE A 403 -4.68 -7.40 5.68
CA ILE A 403 -4.80 -8.57 6.56
C ILE A 403 -3.85 -8.43 7.74
N THR A 404 -4.25 -8.98 8.89
CA THR A 404 -3.38 -9.14 10.06
C THR A 404 -3.00 -10.60 10.21
N ASP A 405 -1.70 -10.88 10.30
CA ASP A 405 -1.21 -12.24 10.47
C ASP A 405 -1.24 -12.73 11.93
N SER A 406 -0.86 -13.98 12.13
CA SER A 406 -0.81 -14.61 13.46
C SER A 406 0.26 -14.03 14.39
N LEU A 407 1.18 -13.21 13.89
CA LEU A 407 2.17 -12.48 14.68
C LEU A 407 1.71 -11.07 15.03
N GLY A 408 0.49 -10.68 14.67
CA GLY A 408 -0.05 -9.34 14.89
C GLY A 408 0.55 -8.28 13.97
N ARG A 409 1.09 -8.68 12.82
CA ARG A 409 1.55 -7.75 11.77
C ARG A 409 0.42 -7.53 10.78
N SER A 410 0.12 -6.27 10.50
CA SER A 410 -0.87 -5.91 9.48
C SER A 410 -0.19 -5.56 8.16
N PHE A 411 -0.81 -5.91 7.04
CA PHE A 411 -0.26 -5.72 5.70
C PHE A 411 -1.28 -5.02 4.80
N LEU A 412 -0.80 -4.11 3.96
CA LEU A 412 -1.52 -3.48 2.86
C LEU A 412 -1.08 -4.15 1.56
N ILE A 413 -2.02 -4.73 0.82
CA ILE A 413 -1.78 -5.38 -0.47
C ILE A 413 -2.56 -4.64 -1.54
N TYR A 414 -1.90 -4.17 -2.60
CA TYR A 414 -2.53 -3.35 -3.64
C TYR A 414 -1.87 -3.57 -4.99
N HIS A 415 -2.49 -3.04 -6.06
CA HIS A 415 -1.85 -2.95 -7.37
C HIS A 415 -1.37 -1.52 -7.64
N THR A 416 -0.29 -1.39 -8.41
CA THR A 416 0.24 -0.09 -8.84
C THR A 416 0.64 -0.13 -10.31
N ARG A 417 0.55 1.03 -10.97
CA ARG A 417 1.12 1.31 -12.30
C ARG A 417 2.45 2.03 -12.16
N PHE A 418 3.06 2.36 -13.31
CA PHE A 418 4.42 2.90 -13.37
C PHE A 418 4.55 4.02 -14.39
N ASN A 419 5.46 4.95 -14.12
CA ASN A 419 5.82 6.06 -15.01
C ASN A 419 6.71 5.62 -16.18
N ASN A 420 6.27 4.61 -16.94
CA ASN A 420 7.03 4.01 -18.05
C ASN A 420 6.33 4.11 -19.42
N GLY A 421 5.19 4.82 -19.47
CA GLY A 421 4.40 4.99 -20.70
C GLY A 421 3.45 3.83 -21.03
N THR A 422 3.23 2.90 -20.09
CA THR A 422 2.29 1.77 -20.25
C THR A 422 1.28 1.72 -19.11
N GLU A 423 0.22 0.92 -19.28
CA GLU A 423 -0.76 0.60 -18.22
C GLU A 423 -0.43 -0.72 -17.51
N TRP A 424 0.79 -1.24 -17.68
CA TRP A 424 1.22 -2.43 -16.97
C TRP A 424 1.22 -2.17 -15.46
N HIS A 425 0.75 -3.14 -14.69
CA HIS A 425 0.62 -3.03 -13.25
C HIS A 425 1.21 -4.25 -12.54
N ALA A 426 1.53 -4.10 -11.26
CA ALA A 426 1.99 -5.18 -10.41
C ALA A 426 1.51 -5.03 -8.98
N VAL A 427 1.47 -6.17 -8.28
CA VAL A 427 1.14 -6.21 -6.85
C VAL A 427 2.31 -5.68 -6.01
N ARG A 428 1.97 -5.02 -4.90
CA ARG A 428 2.86 -4.56 -3.84
C ARG A 428 2.32 -4.96 -2.48
N THR A 429 3.23 -5.14 -1.52
CA THR A 429 2.87 -5.35 -0.11
C THR A 429 3.68 -4.45 0.78
N HIS A 430 3.02 -3.62 1.58
CA HIS A 430 3.64 -2.81 2.62
C HIS A 430 3.12 -3.25 3.99
N GLN A 431 4.01 -3.38 4.97
CA GLN A 431 3.56 -3.56 6.35
C GLN A 431 2.86 -2.27 6.84
N LEU A 432 1.84 -2.40 7.67
CA LEU A 432 1.15 -1.30 8.34
C LEU A 432 1.56 -1.25 9.80
N PHE A 433 1.73 -0.03 10.33
CA PHE A 433 2.00 0.22 11.74
C PHE A 433 0.97 1.16 12.33
N THR A 434 0.47 0.84 13.51
CA THR A 434 -0.43 1.73 14.25
C THR A 434 0.40 2.81 14.97
N THR A 435 0.23 4.07 14.56
CA THR A 435 0.80 5.24 15.23
C THR A 435 0.21 5.42 16.63
N LYS A 436 0.84 6.25 17.47
CA LYS A 436 0.39 6.46 18.86
C LYS A 436 -1.05 7.00 18.98
N ASP A 437 -1.55 7.68 17.95
CA ASP A 437 -2.91 8.24 17.90
C ASP A 437 -3.92 7.26 17.25
N GLY A 438 -3.47 6.04 16.92
CA GLY A 438 -4.28 4.98 16.35
C GLY A 438 -4.55 5.13 14.84
N TRP A 439 -3.64 5.73 14.07
CA TRP A 439 -3.72 5.81 12.61
C TRP A 439 -2.70 4.87 11.95
N LEU A 440 -2.96 4.44 10.72
CA LEU A 440 -2.16 3.41 10.04
C LEU A 440 -1.09 4.03 9.15
N ALA A 441 0.18 3.91 9.55
CA ALA A 441 1.30 4.33 8.72
C ALA A 441 1.83 3.14 7.91
N ALA A 442 1.82 3.25 6.58
CA ALA A 442 2.45 2.25 5.71
C ALA A 442 3.97 2.33 5.80
N ALA A 443 4.61 1.17 5.90
CA ALA A 443 6.06 1.00 5.85
C ALA A 443 6.64 1.66 4.59
N PRO A 444 7.80 2.34 4.63
CA PRO A 444 8.34 3.03 3.46
C PRO A 444 8.91 2.14 2.35
N PHE A 445 9.01 0.84 2.60
CA PHE A 445 9.57 -0.15 1.73
C PHE A 445 8.64 -1.36 1.67
N GLU A 446 8.75 -2.16 0.61
CA GLU A 446 7.99 -3.40 0.54
C GLU A 446 8.38 -4.34 1.67
N PHE A 447 7.42 -5.14 2.13
CA PHE A 447 7.68 -6.11 3.18
C PHE A 447 8.67 -7.18 2.71
N THR A 448 9.75 -7.40 3.46
CA THR A 448 10.81 -8.37 3.12
C THR A 448 11.09 -9.37 4.25
N GLY A 449 10.17 -9.51 5.19
CA GLY A 449 10.27 -10.46 6.29
C GLY A 449 10.58 -9.82 7.65
N GLU A 450 10.45 -8.52 7.79
CA GLU A 450 10.56 -7.81 9.06
C GLU A 450 9.65 -8.43 10.14
N THR A 451 10.14 -8.49 11.38
CA THR A 451 9.44 -9.16 12.50
C THR A 451 8.79 -8.18 13.48
N VAL A 452 8.90 -6.88 13.21
CA VAL A 452 8.23 -5.84 14.01
C VAL A 452 6.72 -5.99 13.89
N ASN A 453 6.00 -5.79 14.98
CA ASN A 453 4.54 -5.74 15.06
C ASN A 453 4.11 -4.60 15.99
N ASP A 454 2.81 -4.30 16.02
CA ASP A 454 2.26 -3.16 16.78
C ASP A 454 2.51 -3.27 18.29
N ASP A 455 2.44 -4.47 18.87
CA ASP A 455 2.80 -4.69 20.28
C ASP A 455 4.24 -4.24 20.57
N SER A 456 5.18 -4.65 19.72
CA SER A 456 6.59 -4.26 19.87
C SER A 456 6.82 -2.78 19.61
N ILE A 457 6.02 -2.13 18.77
CA ILE A 457 6.05 -0.68 18.56
C ILE A 457 5.64 0.02 19.86
N ALA A 458 4.55 -0.42 20.50
CA ALA A 458 4.00 0.19 21.69
C ALA A 458 4.81 -0.11 22.97
N SER A 459 5.59 -1.19 23.01
CA SER A 459 6.21 -1.68 24.25
C SER A 459 7.74 -1.74 24.24
N ARG A 460 8.40 -1.43 23.12
CA ARG A 460 9.87 -1.56 23.02
C ARG A 460 10.49 -0.42 22.21
N GLN A 461 11.36 0.33 22.86
CA GLN A 461 12.28 1.23 22.18
C GLN A 461 13.40 0.44 21.52
N ARG A 462 13.51 0.57 20.19
CA ARG A 462 14.53 -0.11 19.39
C ARG A 462 15.76 0.75 19.13
N PHE A 463 15.57 2.06 19.02
CA PHE A 463 16.61 3.02 18.70
C PHE A 463 16.62 4.18 19.70
N GLY A 464 17.82 4.60 20.11
CA GLY A 464 18.05 5.83 20.86
C GLY A 464 18.19 7.05 19.95
N ALA A 465 18.19 8.25 20.55
CA ALA A 465 18.28 9.50 19.80
C ALA A 465 19.57 9.59 18.96
N ARG A 466 20.68 9.06 19.47
CA ARG A 466 21.97 9.00 18.77
C ARG A 466 21.92 8.13 17.51
N GLU A 467 21.24 6.98 17.56
CA GLU A 467 21.08 6.08 16.42
C GLU A 467 20.14 6.67 15.37
N VAL A 468 19.09 7.38 15.80
CA VAL A 468 18.14 8.06 14.90
C VAL A 468 18.75 9.33 14.29
N ALA A 469 19.69 10.00 14.95
CA ALA A 469 20.32 11.19 14.40
C ALA A 469 21.09 10.90 13.10
N GLY A 470 21.04 11.83 12.13
CA GLY A 470 21.73 11.72 10.84
C GLY A 470 20.94 12.32 9.69
N THR A 471 21.47 12.19 8.48
CA THR A 471 20.83 12.70 7.26
C THR A 471 19.92 11.64 6.64
N TYR A 472 18.66 12.01 6.43
CA TYR A 472 17.59 11.19 5.89
C TYR A 472 17.16 11.70 4.52
N GLN A 473 16.80 10.76 3.65
CA GLN A 473 15.92 11.03 2.52
C GLN A 473 14.48 10.99 3.04
N VAL A 474 13.72 12.06 2.80
CA VAL A 474 12.37 12.24 3.35
C VAL A 474 11.39 12.60 2.25
N LEU A 475 10.26 11.90 2.22
CA LEU A 475 9.21 12.05 1.22
C LEU A 475 7.88 12.30 1.92
N ILE A 476 7.14 13.32 1.48
CA ILE A 476 5.79 13.62 1.96
C ILE A 476 4.82 13.27 0.84
N HIS A 477 3.90 12.33 1.09
CA HIS A 477 2.81 12.04 0.17
C HIS A 477 1.79 13.17 0.29
N LYS A 478 1.93 14.16 -0.61
CA LYS A 478 1.08 15.34 -0.61
C LYS A 478 -0.27 15.07 -1.27
N GLN A 479 -1.28 15.81 -0.83
CA GLN A 479 -2.52 16.01 -1.58
C GLN A 479 -2.31 16.98 -2.76
N GLY A 480 -3.24 17.00 -3.72
CA GLY A 480 -3.21 17.97 -4.82
C GLY A 480 -2.16 17.72 -5.90
N VAL A 481 -1.94 16.45 -6.25
CA VAL A 481 -0.98 16.01 -7.28
C VAL A 481 -1.58 16.18 -8.69
N ASP A 482 -0.75 16.57 -9.65
CA ASP A 482 -1.11 16.69 -11.06
C ASP A 482 -1.02 15.35 -11.81
N TYR A 483 -2.07 14.55 -11.66
CA TYR A 483 -2.15 13.21 -12.23
C TYR A 483 -2.21 13.16 -13.76
N ALA A 484 -2.82 14.17 -14.39
CA ALA A 484 -2.87 14.26 -15.85
C ALA A 484 -1.46 14.35 -16.47
N ASN A 485 -0.52 14.95 -15.74
CA ASN A 485 0.89 15.01 -16.11
C ASN A 485 1.76 13.95 -15.41
N LYS A 486 1.14 12.97 -14.76
CA LYS A 486 1.81 11.87 -14.03
C LYS A 486 2.84 12.38 -13.02
N GLU A 487 2.51 13.46 -12.33
CA GLU A 487 3.38 14.01 -11.27
C GLU A 487 3.64 12.94 -10.21
N THR A 488 4.91 12.86 -9.79
CA THR A 488 5.41 12.03 -8.69
C THR A 488 6.02 12.93 -7.62
N VAL A 489 5.83 12.55 -6.35
CA VAL A 489 6.59 13.15 -5.25
C VAL A 489 7.97 12.51 -5.17
N LYS A 490 8.98 13.32 -4.79
CA LYS A 490 10.38 12.92 -4.70
C LYS A 490 10.93 13.22 -3.32
N PRO A 491 11.93 12.47 -2.83
CA PRO A 491 12.52 12.76 -1.54
C PRO A 491 13.33 14.05 -1.55
N VAL A 492 13.41 14.66 -0.38
CA VAL A 492 14.35 15.74 -0.05
C VAL A 492 15.27 15.30 1.08
N SER A 493 16.47 15.87 1.14
CA SER A 493 17.42 15.59 2.22
C SER A 493 17.22 16.51 3.41
N LEU A 494 17.11 15.94 4.60
CA LEU A 494 17.13 16.66 5.88
C LEU A 494 17.97 15.93 6.92
N THR A 495 18.41 16.64 7.94
CA THR A 495 19.20 16.08 9.04
C THR A 495 18.40 16.16 10.33
N LEU A 496 18.28 15.02 11.01
CA LEU A 496 17.81 14.91 12.39
C LEU A 496 19.03 15.03 13.30
N THR A 497 19.15 16.10 14.08
CA THR A 497 20.24 16.25 15.05
C THR A 497 19.89 15.53 16.35
N GLU A 498 20.90 15.01 17.07
CA GLU A 498 20.70 14.27 18.32
C GLU A 498 19.95 15.09 19.39
N ASP A 499 20.10 16.42 19.38
CA ASP A 499 19.39 17.35 20.29
C ASP A 499 17.94 17.65 19.86
N GLY A 500 17.38 16.88 18.92
CA GLY A 500 15.96 16.93 18.55
C GLY A 500 15.60 18.02 17.53
N LYS A 501 16.56 18.60 16.81
CA LYS A 501 16.27 19.57 15.73
C LYS A 501 16.26 18.90 14.36
N VAL A 502 15.55 19.53 13.44
CA VAL A 502 15.54 19.18 12.02
C VAL A 502 16.13 20.34 11.22
N THR A 503 17.11 20.05 10.36
CA THR A 503 17.76 21.02 9.46
C THR A 503 17.83 20.51 8.03
N GLY A 504 18.15 21.37 7.06
CA GLY A 504 18.27 21.00 5.64
C GLY A 504 17.08 21.50 4.81
N ALA A 505 16.56 20.67 3.92
CA ALA A 505 15.45 21.05 3.04
C ALA A 505 14.15 21.38 3.81
N LEU A 506 13.96 20.74 4.97
CA LEU A 506 12.92 21.07 5.93
C LEU A 506 13.56 21.44 7.27
N THR A 507 12.84 22.23 8.07
CA THR A 507 13.28 22.63 9.42
C THR A 507 12.19 22.36 10.44
N GLY A 508 12.59 22.18 11.70
CA GLY A 508 11.67 21.90 12.80
C GLY A 508 12.30 21.07 13.91
N THR A 509 11.53 20.14 14.48
CA THR A 509 11.96 19.34 15.65
C THR A 509 11.45 17.91 15.59
N TRP A 510 12.13 17.01 16.27
CA TRP A 510 11.70 15.62 16.44
C TRP A 510 11.96 15.14 17.87
N SER A 511 11.20 14.13 18.31
CA SER A 511 11.37 13.50 19.62
C SER A 511 10.87 12.06 19.61
N LEU A 512 11.55 11.17 20.33
CA LEU A 512 11.08 9.80 20.60
C LEU A 512 10.18 9.77 21.84
N THR A 513 9.30 8.77 21.92
CA THR A 513 8.57 8.44 23.14
C THR A 513 9.30 7.32 23.86
N ASP A 514 9.86 7.63 25.04
CA ASP A 514 10.67 6.70 25.84
C ASP A 514 9.98 5.35 26.03
N GLY A 515 10.74 4.26 25.85
CA GLY A 515 10.25 2.90 26.02
C GLY A 515 9.45 2.34 24.84
N THR A 516 9.21 3.13 23.78
CA THR A 516 8.43 2.74 22.59
C THR A 516 9.20 3.02 21.30
N ALA A 517 8.65 2.61 20.15
CA ALA A 517 9.16 2.99 18.84
C ALA A 517 8.46 4.24 18.25
N TYR A 518 7.65 4.95 19.03
CA TYR A 518 6.95 6.14 18.55
C TYR A 518 7.87 7.36 18.46
N MET A 519 7.64 8.16 17.41
CA MET A 519 8.29 9.44 17.17
C MET A 519 7.23 10.52 16.89
N THR A 520 7.48 11.73 17.36
CA THR A 520 6.76 12.92 16.90
C THR A 520 7.71 13.78 16.09
N LEU A 521 7.34 14.06 14.83
CA LEU A 521 8.13 14.87 13.90
C LEU A 521 7.35 16.11 13.52
N LYS A 522 7.96 17.29 13.66
CA LYS A 522 7.36 18.58 13.32
C LYS A 522 8.17 19.23 12.21
N VAL A 523 7.63 19.22 10.99
CA VAL A 523 8.29 19.75 9.78
C VAL A 523 7.24 20.30 8.83
N GLY A 524 7.59 21.29 8.02
CA GLY A 524 6.68 21.83 6.99
C GLY A 524 5.36 22.39 7.54
N GLY A 525 5.36 22.85 8.79
CA GLY A 525 4.16 23.36 9.48
C GLY A 525 3.22 22.27 10.02
N ASN A 526 3.51 20.99 9.79
CA ASN A 526 2.70 19.86 10.24
C ASN A 526 3.36 19.13 11.42
N THR A 527 2.54 18.46 12.23
CA THR A 527 2.99 17.48 13.22
C THR A 527 2.59 16.09 12.72
N TYR A 528 3.56 15.20 12.60
CA TYR A 528 3.38 13.81 12.22
C TYR A 528 3.59 12.93 13.45
N GLN A 529 2.64 12.02 13.70
CA GLN A 529 2.88 10.89 14.59
C GLN A 529 3.44 9.75 13.77
N ALA A 530 4.65 9.33 14.12
CA ALA A 530 5.40 8.35 13.36
C ALA A 530 5.80 7.16 14.22
N VAL A 531 6.20 6.10 13.55
CA VAL A 531 6.93 4.98 14.12
C VAL A 531 8.34 4.95 13.51
N VAL A 532 9.33 4.52 14.29
CA VAL A 532 10.71 4.31 13.83
C VAL A 532 11.00 2.82 13.81
N VAL A 533 11.39 2.31 12.65
CA VAL A 533 11.57 0.88 12.40
C VAL A 533 12.83 0.63 11.58
N GLU A 534 13.38 -0.57 11.68
CA GLU A 534 14.34 -1.07 10.69
C GLU A 534 13.57 -1.51 9.44
N GLN A 535 14.09 -1.21 8.26
CA GLN A 535 13.56 -1.68 6.99
C GLN A 535 14.70 -2.19 6.12
N GLN A 536 14.46 -3.29 5.39
CA GLN A 536 15.29 -3.60 4.24
C GLN A 536 15.00 -2.64 3.10
N MET A 537 16.05 -2.20 2.42
CA MET A 537 15.93 -1.43 1.18
C MET A 537 16.01 -2.39 0.00
N GLU A 538 14.87 -2.96 -0.38
CA GLU A 538 14.75 -3.87 -1.50
C GLU A 538 15.34 -3.28 -2.79
N PRO A 539 15.96 -4.10 -3.65
CA PRO A 539 16.09 -5.57 -3.57
C PRO A 539 17.36 -6.01 -2.82
N TYR A 540 18.06 -5.12 -2.12
CA TYR A 540 19.32 -5.46 -1.47
C TYR A 540 19.10 -5.76 0.01
N THR A 541 20.01 -6.54 0.61
CA THR A 541 20.01 -6.81 2.05
C THR A 541 20.45 -5.61 2.90
N ILE A 542 20.49 -4.42 2.31
CA ILE A 542 20.81 -3.15 2.98
C ILE A 542 19.69 -2.85 3.98
N LYS A 543 20.06 -2.54 5.23
CA LYS A 543 19.12 -2.06 6.24
C LYS A 543 19.19 -0.55 6.41
N ALA A 544 18.04 0.03 6.75
CA ALA A 544 17.88 1.43 7.07
C ALA A 544 17.07 1.60 8.35
N ILE A 545 17.44 2.59 9.14
CA ILE A 545 16.53 3.17 10.13
C ILE A 545 15.56 4.04 9.34
N ALA A 546 14.30 3.63 9.34
CA ALA A 546 13.22 4.31 8.65
C ALA A 546 12.20 4.85 9.64
N PHE A 547 11.46 5.86 9.20
CA PHE A 547 10.25 6.28 9.87
C PHE A 547 9.10 6.42 8.88
N THR A 548 7.90 6.16 9.37
CA THR A 548 6.66 6.41 8.65
C THR A 548 5.65 7.03 9.60
N GLY A 549 4.89 8.02 9.16
CA GLY A 549 3.98 8.74 10.05
C GLY A 549 2.84 9.46 9.37
N VAL A 550 1.83 9.75 10.19
CA VAL A 550 0.55 10.33 9.79
C VAL A 550 0.44 11.74 10.33
N GLY A 551 0.18 12.69 9.45
CA GLY A 551 -0.16 14.07 9.79
C GLY A 551 -1.63 14.37 9.53
N PRO A 552 -2.08 15.63 9.69
CA PRO A 552 -3.49 16.00 9.53
C PRO A 552 -4.05 15.82 8.10
N ALA A 553 -3.19 15.84 7.07
CA ALA A 553 -3.62 15.75 5.67
C ALA A 553 -2.68 14.93 4.78
N ASN A 554 -1.48 14.60 5.26
CA ASN A 554 -0.43 13.95 4.48
C ASN A 554 0.26 12.90 5.36
N THR A 555 0.83 11.87 4.73
CA THR A 555 1.78 10.96 5.37
C THR A 555 3.22 11.35 5.03
N ILE A 556 4.16 10.87 5.84
CA ILE A 556 5.58 11.13 5.67
C ILE A 556 6.39 9.85 5.82
N TRP A 557 7.36 9.68 4.94
CA TRP A 557 8.37 8.64 5.00
C TRP A 557 9.75 9.26 5.17
N GLY A 558 10.63 8.54 5.85
CA GLY A 558 12.04 8.86 5.89
C GLY A 558 12.89 7.61 6.02
N TYR A 559 14.06 7.60 5.40
CA TYR A 559 15.06 6.58 5.68
C TYR A 559 16.48 7.14 5.75
N LYS A 560 17.29 6.50 6.60
CA LYS A 560 18.73 6.63 6.67
C LYS A 560 19.32 5.22 6.66
N MET A 561 20.16 4.92 5.67
CA MET A 561 20.90 3.65 5.67
C MET A 561 21.66 3.50 6.98
N GLU A 562 21.62 2.30 7.56
CA GLU A 562 22.40 2.02 8.76
C GLU A 562 23.89 2.08 8.47
N ASP A 563 24.65 2.57 9.43
CA ASP A 563 26.08 2.85 9.33
C ASP A 563 26.93 1.74 8.67
N PRO A 564 26.87 0.45 9.09
CA PRO A 564 27.66 -0.59 8.44
C PRO A 564 27.26 -0.81 6.97
N TYR A 565 25.99 -0.60 6.63
CA TYR A 565 25.49 -0.72 5.26
C TYR A 565 25.87 0.47 4.39
N GLN A 566 26.05 1.67 4.96
CA GLN A 566 26.60 2.81 4.23
C GLN A 566 28.04 2.54 3.79
N LEU A 567 28.86 1.96 4.66
CA LEU A 567 30.22 1.54 4.33
C LEU A 567 30.23 0.45 3.26
N ALA A 568 29.36 -0.57 3.40
CA ALA A 568 29.22 -1.64 2.43
C ALA A 568 28.77 -1.13 1.04
N TYR A 569 27.78 -0.23 1.03
CA TYR A 569 27.25 0.37 -0.19
C TYR A 569 28.32 1.20 -0.92
N LEU A 570 29.03 2.07 -0.19
CA LEU A 570 30.13 2.86 -0.75
C LEU A 570 31.20 1.95 -1.35
N LEU A 571 31.67 0.93 -0.63
CA LEU A 571 32.67 0.00 -1.14
C LEU A 571 32.24 -0.73 -2.42
N ARG A 572 30.93 -0.96 -2.59
CA ARG A 572 30.38 -1.67 -3.75
C ARG A 572 30.12 -0.77 -4.95
N THR A 573 29.84 0.50 -4.74
CA THR A 573 29.28 1.38 -5.78
C THR A 573 30.11 2.63 -6.07
N ALA A 574 30.95 3.08 -5.13
CA ALA A 574 31.87 4.17 -5.37
C ALA A 574 33.02 3.74 -6.30
N THR A 575 33.48 4.67 -7.14
CA THR A 575 34.73 4.49 -7.88
C THR A 575 35.89 4.77 -6.93
N MET A 576 36.70 3.75 -6.66
CA MET A 576 37.88 3.92 -5.81
C MET A 576 38.92 4.81 -6.49
N PRO A 577 39.47 5.83 -5.80
CA PRO A 577 40.41 6.78 -6.39
C PRO A 577 41.76 6.14 -6.72
N VAL A 578 42.08 5.03 -6.04
CA VAL A 578 43.27 4.20 -6.27
C VAL A 578 42.91 2.72 -6.13
N THR A 579 43.62 1.86 -6.86
CA THR A 579 43.47 0.39 -6.77
C THR A 579 44.78 -0.26 -6.38
N LYS A 580 44.70 -1.48 -5.82
CA LYS A 580 45.88 -2.27 -5.45
C LYS A 580 46.82 -2.43 -6.65
N GLY A 581 48.09 -2.05 -6.47
CA GLY A 581 49.13 -2.12 -7.49
C GLY A 581 49.09 -1.01 -8.55
N ALA A 582 48.24 0.01 -8.38
CA ALA A 582 48.21 1.16 -9.28
C ALA A 582 49.57 1.88 -9.30
N ARG A 583 49.97 2.40 -10.46
CA ARG A 583 51.11 3.30 -10.61
C ARG A 583 50.64 4.75 -10.60
N ILE A 584 51.09 5.55 -9.64
CA ILE A 584 50.66 6.93 -9.42
C ILE A 584 51.71 7.89 -9.97
N THR A 585 51.37 8.63 -11.02
CA THR A 585 52.29 9.59 -11.68
C THR A 585 51.78 11.03 -11.67
N SER A 586 50.71 11.30 -10.91
CA SER A 586 50.09 12.62 -10.77
C SER A 586 49.25 12.70 -9.48
N ASN A 587 48.75 13.90 -9.16
CA ASN A 587 47.87 14.11 -8.01
C ASN A 587 46.59 13.27 -8.14
N VAL A 588 46.11 12.72 -7.02
CA VAL A 588 44.88 11.92 -6.93
C VAL A 588 43.89 12.59 -5.99
N ASN A 589 42.63 12.72 -6.40
CA ASN A 589 41.56 13.16 -5.50
C ASN A 589 41.11 12.00 -4.59
N LEU A 590 41.83 11.78 -3.49
CA LEU A 590 41.54 10.70 -2.55
C LEU A 590 40.20 10.87 -1.81
N TYR A 591 39.78 12.11 -1.56
CA TYR A 591 38.60 12.41 -0.75
C TYR A 591 37.30 12.38 -1.57
N GLY A 592 37.36 12.42 -2.90
CA GLY A 592 36.18 12.30 -3.75
C GLY A 592 35.46 10.94 -3.67
N VAL A 593 36.04 9.95 -2.99
CA VAL A 593 35.43 8.61 -2.81
C VAL A 593 34.13 8.65 -1.99
N VAL A 594 33.92 9.68 -1.16
CA VAL A 594 32.71 9.88 -0.36
C VAL A 594 31.74 10.90 -0.97
N ASP A 595 32.00 11.41 -2.18
CA ASP A 595 31.08 12.34 -2.85
C ASP A 595 29.72 11.64 -3.09
N GLY A 596 28.65 12.21 -2.52
CA GLY A 596 27.30 11.63 -2.56
C GLY A 596 26.96 10.64 -1.44
N TYR A 597 27.83 10.49 -0.42
CA TYR A 597 27.60 9.64 0.75
C TYR A 597 27.55 10.49 2.03
N ASP A 598 26.43 11.16 2.27
CA ASP A 598 26.28 12.23 3.27
C ASP A 598 26.63 11.86 4.72
N ASN A 599 26.57 10.58 5.10
CA ASN A 599 26.96 10.12 6.44
C ASN A 599 28.22 9.25 6.47
N VAL A 600 29.03 9.25 5.40
CA VAL A 600 30.34 8.58 5.39
C VAL A 600 31.46 9.61 5.28
N SER A 601 32.44 9.50 6.15
CA SER A 601 33.68 10.26 6.09
C SER A 601 34.85 9.36 5.72
N VAL A 602 35.89 9.94 5.13
CA VAL A 602 37.13 9.23 4.78
C VAL A 602 38.33 9.97 5.34
N GLU A 603 39.29 9.21 5.86
CA GLU A 603 40.64 9.66 6.17
C GLU A 603 41.65 8.78 5.44
N TRP A 604 42.75 9.38 4.99
CA TRP A 604 43.85 8.68 4.33
C TRP A 604 45.17 8.91 5.05
N LYS A 605 46.01 7.87 5.11
CA LYS A 605 47.40 7.92 5.60
C LYS A 605 48.35 7.28 4.60
N SER A 606 49.39 8.01 4.23
CA SER A 606 50.46 7.48 3.37
C SER A 606 51.63 6.94 4.20
N SER A 607 52.18 5.80 3.81
CA SER A 607 53.44 5.30 4.39
C SER A 607 54.66 6.12 4.00
N ASN A 608 54.56 6.95 2.95
CA ASN A 608 55.60 7.88 2.51
C ASN A 608 54.98 9.21 2.04
N PRO A 609 54.61 10.10 2.98
CA PRO A 609 53.90 11.35 2.66
C PRO A 609 54.74 12.36 1.88
N ASP A 610 56.06 12.21 1.85
CA ASP A 610 56.97 13.11 1.12
C ASP A 610 56.89 12.91 -0.40
N ILE A 611 56.58 11.69 -0.85
CA ILE A 611 56.41 11.33 -2.27
C ILE A 611 54.94 11.36 -2.67
N LEU A 612 54.04 10.87 -1.82
CA LEU A 612 52.59 10.92 -2.01
C LEU A 612 51.92 11.20 -0.67
N SER A 613 51.41 12.42 -0.51
CA SER A 613 50.83 12.88 0.78
C SER A 613 49.47 12.26 1.11
N ASP A 614 49.03 12.44 2.37
CA ASP A 614 47.71 12.04 2.89
C ASP A 614 46.51 12.64 2.14
N ASN A 615 46.71 13.69 1.33
CA ASN A 615 45.67 14.28 0.49
C ASN A 615 45.82 13.97 -1.01
N GLY A 616 46.72 13.05 -1.36
CA GLY A 616 46.92 12.57 -2.72
C GLY A 616 47.77 13.51 -3.58
N ARG A 617 48.48 14.48 -2.98
CA ARG A 617 49.46 15.28 -3.73
C ARG A 617 50.72 14.47 -4.01
N TYR A 618 51.05 14.36 -5.29
CA TYR A 618 52.24 13.68 -5.83
C TYR A 618 53.44 14.62 -5.89
N ASN A 619 54.61 14.14 -5.49
CA ASN A 619 55.87 14.88 -5.48
C ASN A 619 57.02 14.02 -6.08
N PRO A 620 57.28 14.15 -7.40
CA PRO A 620 58.33 13.38 -8.07
C PRO A 620 59.74 13.74 -7.58
N ASP A 621 59.96 14.95 -7.09
CA ASP A 621 61.30 15.42 -6.69
C ASP A 621 61.81 14.71 -5.41
N ALA A 622 60.92 14.09 -4.65
CA ALA A 622 61.26 13.29 -3.47
C ALA A 622 61.56 11.81 -3.81
N MET A 623 61.45 11.42 -5.09
CA MET A 623 61.71 10.04 -5.52
C MET A 623 63.21 9.81 -5.76
N THR A 624 63.72 8.68 -5.26
CA THR A 624 65.10 8.22 -5.51
C THR A 624 65.17 7.05 -6.49
N ASP A 625 64.04 6.40 -6.77
CA ASP A 625 63.90 5.26 -7.68
C ASP A 625 62.73 5.48 -8.65
N ASP A 626 62.77 4.85 -9.83
CA ASP A 626 61.74 4.94 -10.88
C ASP A 626 60.36 4.39 -10.47
N ALA A 627 60.31 3.63 -9.36
CA ALA A 627 59.11 3.06 -8.78
C ALA A 627 59.30 2.85 -7.27
N THR A 628 58.62 3.67 -6.45
CA THR A 628 58.68 3.56 -4.98
C THR A 628 57.38 2.95 -4.45
N PRO A 629 57.42 1.83 -3.70
CA PRO A 629 56.24 1.28 -3.04
C PRO A 629 55.72 2.25 -1.97
N VAL A 630 54.41 2.53 -2.00
CA VAL A 630 53.71 3.33 -1.00
C VAL A 630 52.43 2.61 -0.59
N ASP A 631 52.17 2.54 0.71
CA ASP A 631 50.92 2.02 1.26
C ASP A 631 50.00 3.20 1.60
N LEU A 632 48.83 3.24 0.98
CA LEU A 632 47.77 4.17 1.33
C LEU A 632 46.76 3.45 2.24
N VAL A 633 46.67 3.89 3.49
CA VAL A 633 45.67 3.39 4.45
C VAL A 633 44.44 4.28 4.38
N MET A 634 43.35 3.72 3.85
CA MET A 634 42.03 4.33 3.83
C MET A 634 41.27 3.97 5.12
N THR A 635 40.64 4.95 5.72
CA THR A 635 39.76 4.78 6.87
C THR A 635 38.41 5.40 6.56
N LEU A 636 37.40 4.57 6.27
CA LEU A 636 36.02 5.00 6.10
C LEU A 636 35.29 4.94 7.45
N THR A 637 34.52 5.97 7.78
CA THR A 637 33.78 6.05 9.04
C THR A 637 32.34 6.48 8.80
N ALA A 638 31.38 5.72 9.36
CA ALA A 638 29.96 6.05 9.38
C ALA A 638 29.46 5.82 10.82
N GLY A 639 28.98 6.88 11.47
CA GLY A 639 28.63 6.86 12.90
C GLY A 639 29.71 6.20 13.76
N ASP A 640 29.36 5.12 14.46
CA ASP A 640 30.28 4.36 15.34
C ASP A 640 31.04 3.22 14.62
N TRP A 641 30.87 3.09 13.30
CA TRP A 641 31.48 2.06 12.47
C TRP A 641 32.65 2.58 11.66
N GLN A 642 33.71 1.77 11.57
CA GLN A 642 34.89 2.07 10.78
C GLN A 642 35.32 0.87 9.94
N LEU A 643 35.75 1.16 8.71
CA LEU A 643 36.45 0.20 7.85
C LEU A 643 37.82 0.75 7.51
N VAL A 644 38.86 -0.05 7.78
CA VAL A 644 40.25 0.30 7.47
C VAL A 644 40.74 -0.65 6.38
N ASP A 645 41.32 -0.09 5.33
CA ASP A 645 41.90 -0.86 4.22
C ASP A 645 43.26 -0.30 3.80
N THR A 646 44.23 -1.18 3.59
CA THR A 646 45.57 -0.81 3.12
C THR A 646 45.68 -1.13 1.64
N ILE A 647 45.91 -0.09 0.84
CA ILE A 647 46.00 -0.16 -0.62
C ILE A 647 47.47 0.08 -1.02
N PRO A 648 48.24 -0.98 -1.29
CA PRO A 648 49.61 -0.83 -1.76
C PRO A 648 49.58 -0.32 -3.21
N VAL A 649 50.36 0.72 -3.48
CA VAL A 649 50.56 1.34 -4.80
C VAL A 649 52.04 1.48 -5.10
N SER A 650 52.38 1.73 -6.36
CA SER A 650 53.69 2.20 -6.77
C SER A 650 53.57 3.66 -7.15
N VAL A 651 54.49 4.49 -6.70
CA VAL A 651 54.62 5.88 -7.14
C VAL A 651 55.78 5.98 -8.12
#